data_AF-A0A964ETC4-F1
#
_entry.id   AF-A0A964ETC4-F1
#
_cell.length_a   1.000
_cell.length_b   1.000
_cell.length_c   1.000
_cell.angle_alpha   90.00
_cell.angle_beta   90.00
_cell.angle_gamma   90.00
#
_symmetry.space_group_name_H-M   'P 1'
#
loop_
_entity.id
_entity.type
_entity.pdbx_description
1 polymer ?
#
loop_
_entity_poly.entity_id
_entity_poly.type
_entity_poly.pdbx_seq_one_letter_code
_entity_poly.pdbx_strand_id
1 'polypeptide(L)'
;MRFRRPALILPADADTAGLARLVGVLAPEAVAVAACTWTPGAGSSAFGSPAWELLAAALARGDAALDALAAALGAPVALARREAGLAFAPDAVTSIVREFDADVLVVAGAGEGASRPAATWVARSARALGVPVVWWAEGAAIPEPTRATHLLCPFERVLEPLGPIASFLTEHDPDIDRVTFLGLSAARRGHVPPPAALAEVSGLRAEVRITFADDGSLIDTLDLIRDTADRLGAGFVCLPFAAATGLLQAAVSLVAPQLLAQARHPLILVPGELGVGRFGSVIRLDAADAVATWDAALRVQVACLGPFDLPQGGADDAVVLVAGGAVVARAAPLDGRASFCVSPEAALHHDALGLARGQDPRAVEQLVRVVRPDDRRVLVFHAELASEHIARLATLEPLERRRLIAVRMRPTTSCRELRARLAAIGLHHIRLVDAPAILDSGDPGEAPQSADRARLLRVARHLRASGFAVDAIVGAGHRPLSPPGIAWFAEVDLATTDDATLLGHIERLGTVPGAAGQPLAADAILDELTSAPAVGGNAVRVEVDNAEGRAALLEVVAAAERWVHLQSYIVRDDPLTRDIEEALRLATARGVAVRVLVDSLYSLHGSFGAENALLARLAVLPGVEVRASGRIDGVPDLEALKHRDHRKILSVDGVVAIVTGRNLAASYYRSFGEVPLEATTPQEGVPWLDASALVRGPAVAEIDDAFMSAWRAAGGLAWTRRVPEPVGDTRVRVVIHRGLEDTRTLDAYVALIRQARQRLTVVNGFPVSEPLSRALVGAAERGVRVRILFGHFRALHADGTPFPGVAPLHELADQVAHGRIDHLVEAGVEAYGLVVRDGPAWGADVSAIKPHVHAKLISVDGRVCTVGSANFDVTAGYWEDEVLVIVEDEGVTAQLDEALDRLIEGSERANPQDPAWRTRAASRRWLSKHWPPLLR
;
A
#
# COMPACT_ATOMS: atom_id res chain seq x y z
N MET A 1 0.73 -37.38 25.30
CA MET A 1 0.33 -36.28 24.37
C MET A 1 -0.09 -36.90 23.03
N ARG A 2 -0.71 -36.12 22.13
CA ARG A 2 -1.35 -36.63 20.89
C ARG A 2 -0.87 -35.90 19.64
N PHE A 3 0.43 -35.76 19.46
CA PHE A 3 0.99 -35.26 18.19
C PHE A 3 0.87 -36.32 17.09
N ARG A 4 0.69 -35.90 15.84
CA ARG A 4 0.50 -36.76 14.67
C ARG A 4 1.67 -36.73 13.71
N ARG A 5 2.37 -35.59 13.60
CA ARG A 5 3.45 -35.35 12.63
C ARG A 5 4.69 -34.73 13.31
N PRO A 6 5.36 -35.45 14.22
CA PRO A 6 6.58 -34.97 14.84
C PRO A 6 7.73 -34.84 13.82
N ALA A 7 8.43 -33.71 13.88
CA ALA A 7 9.73 -33.53 13.25
C ALA A 7 10.84 -33.66 14.30
N LEU A 8 11.87 -34.44 14.01
CA LEU A 8 12.98 -34.75 14.92
C LEU A 8 14.27 -34.13 14.41
N ILE A 9 15.04 -33.53 15.32
CA ILE A 9 16.42 -33.15 15.08
C ILE A 9 17.31 -33.83 16.10
N LEU A 10 18.24 -34.66 15.64
CA LEU A 10 19.09 -35.47 16.49
C LEU A 10 20.56 -35.38 16.08
N PRO A 11 21.50 -35.37 17.03
CA PRO A 11 22.92 -35.49 16.70
C PRO A 11 23.20 -36.90 16.15
N ALA A 12 24.28 -37.03 15.40
CA ALA A 12 24.66 -38.30 14.76
C ALA A 12 24.95 -39.45 15.76
N ASP A 13 25.12 -39.14 17.04
CA ASP A 13 25.41 -40.06 18.14
C ASP A 13 24.28 -40.13 19.19
N ALA A 14 23.08 -39.65 18.88
CA ALA A 14 21.96 -39.64 19.82
C ALA A 14 21.51 -41.05 20.28
N ASP A 15 21.07 -41.19 21.54
CA ASP A 15 20.26 -42.32 21.98
C ASP A 15 18.91 -42.40 21.23
N THR A 16 18.94 -43.10 20.10
CA THR A 16 17.79 -43.33 19.21
C THR A 16 16.70 -44.19 19.86
N ALA A 17 17.05 -45.10 20.77
CA ALA A 17 16.08 -45.89 21.52
C ALA A 17 15.33 -45.04 22.55
N GLY A 18 16.03 -44.13 23.24
CA GLY A 18 15.43 -43.11 24.08
C GLY A 18 14.54 -42.16 23.27
N LEU A 19 15.01 -41.67 22.12
CA LEU A 19 14.21 -40.80 21.27
C LEU A 19 12.93 -41.49 20.78
N ALA A 20 13.01 -42.78 20.39
CA ALA A 20 11.83 -43.55 20.02
C ALA A 20 10.85 -43.74 21.18
N ARG A 21 11.33 -43.98 22.41
CA ARG A 21 10.48 -44.00 23.61
C ARG A 21 9.79 -42.65 23.85
N LEU A 22 10.53 -41.54 23.71
CA LEU A 22 9.97 -40.20 23.86
C LEU A 22 8.90 -39.90 22.80
N VAL A 23 9.14 -40.27 21.54
CA VAL A 23 8.13 -40.18 20.47
C VAL A 23 6.91 -41.02 20.81
N GLY A 24 7.08 -42.22 21.37
CA GLY A 24 5.96 -43.05 21.84
C GLY A 24 5.10 -42.39 22.93
N VAL A 25 5.66 -41.49 23.73
CA VAL A 25 4.93 -40.73 24.76
C VAL A 25 4.27 -39.47 24.18
N LEU A 26 4.96 -38.78 23.27
CA LEU A 26 4.50 -37.52 22.67
C LEU A 26 3.47 -37.75 21.57
N ALA A 27 3.69 -38.76 20.75
CA ALA A 27 3.00 -39.03 19.50
C ALA A 27 2.68 -40.54 19.36
N PRO A 28 1.93 -41.15 20.31
CA PRO A 28 1.56 -42.57 20.25
C PRO A 28 0.72 -42.91 19.00
N GLU A 29 0.08 -41.91 18.39
CA GLU A 29 -0.71 -42.02 17.16
C GLU A 29 -0.01 -41.38 15.94
N ALA A 30 1.33 -41.25 15.97
CA ALA A 30 2.07 -40.66 14.86
C ALA A 30 1.81 -41.43 13.54
N VAL A 31 1.46 -40.70 12.49
CA VAL A 31 1.27 -41.26 11.14
C VAL A 31 2.56 -41.20 10.31
N ALA A 32 3.42 -40.23 10.60
CA ALA A 32 4.72 -40.05 9.98
C ALA A 32 5.65 -39.32 10.94
N VAL A 33 6.95 -39.59 10.83
CA VAL A 33 8.00 -38.87 11.55
C VAL A 33 8.97 -38.32 10.50
N ALA A 34 9.26 -37.03 10.57
CA ALA A 34 10.37 -36.46 9.81
C ALA A 34 11.60 -36.44 10.70
N ALA A 35 12.78 -36.79 10.20
CA ALA A 35 14.00 -36.69 11.00
C ALA A 35 15.18 -36.15 10.19
N CYS A 36 15.97 -35.29 10.83
CA CYS A 36 17.19 -34.73 10.27
C CYS A 36 18.31 -34.81 11.30
N THR A 37 19.49 -35.24 10.86
CA THR A 37 20.66 -35.26 11.74
C THR A 37 21.42 -33.95 11.71
N TRP A 38 22.18 -33.68 12.77
CA TRP A 38 23.13 -32.58 12.80
C TRP A 38 24.48 -33.02 13.38
N THR A 39 25.53 -32.26 13.09
CA THR A 39 26.87 -32.52 13.59
C THR A 39 27.39 -31.32 14.39
N PRO A 40 27.76 -31.49 15.67
CA PRO A 40 28.40 -30.45 16.46
C PRO A 40 29.78 -30.09 15.88
N GLY A 41 30.07 -28.80 15.66
CA GLY A 41 31.44 -28.31 15.47
C GLY A 41 31.88 -27.91 14.05
N ALA A 42 31.05 -28.01 13.01
CA ALA A 42 31.36 -27.42 11.71
C ALA A 42 31.02 -25.91 11.67
N GLY A 43 31.61 -25.14 12.58
CA GLY A 43 31.63 -23.68 12.48
C GLY A 43 32.42 -23.24 11.24
N SER A 44 32.11 -22.06 10.72
CA SER A 44 32.57 -21.46 9.45
C SER A 44 34.10 -21.25 9.27
N SER A 45 34.95 -21.98 9.99
CA SER A 45 36.41 -21.86 9.96
C SER A 45 37.15 -23.10 9.43
N ALA A 46 36.46 -24.16 8.99
CA ALA A 46 37.09 -25.36 8.45
C ALA A 46 37.26 -25.33 6.91
N PHE A 47 37.82 -24.23 6.36
CA PHE A 47 38.33 -24.22 4.99
C PHE A 47 39.79 -24.67 4.98
N GLY A 48 39.99 -25.98 5.10
CA GLY A 48 41.27 -26.68 4.96
C GLY A 48 41.07 -28.18 5.22
N SER A 49 41.37 -29.06 4.26
CA SER A 49 41.31 -30.52 4.45
C SER A 49 42.10 -30.93 5.70
N PRO A 50 41.56 -31.78 6.60
CA PRO A 50 40.71 -32.94 6.32
C PRO A 50 39.22 -32.77 6.72
N ALA A 51 38.62 -31.62 6.40
CA ALA A 51 37.19 -31.38 6.67
C ALA A 51 36.23 -32.32 5.91
N TRP A 52 36.61 -32.83 4.72
CA TRP A 52 35.73 -33.66 3.89
C TRP A 52 35.61 -35.11 4.39
N GLU A 53 36.68 -35.71 4.92
CA GLU A 53 36.63 -37.06 5.52
C GLU A 53 35.85 -37.04 6.84
N LEU A 54 36.04 -35.99 7.64
CA LEU A 54 35.27 -35.77 8.87
C LEU A 54 33.79 -35.51 8.56
N LEU A 55 33.49 -34.78 7.49
CA LEU A 55 32.13 -34.57 6.97
C LEU A 55 31.50 -35.88 6.49
N ALA A 56 32.19 -36.64 5.64
CA ALA A 56 31.69 -37.92 5.13
C ALA A 56 31.46 -38.92 6.26
N ALA A 57 32.38 -39.00 7.23
CA ALA A 57 32.23 -39.84 8.41
C ALA A 57 31.08 -39.36 9.32
N ALA A 58 30.82 -38.04 9.39
CA ALA A 58 29.69 -37.48 10.15
C ALA A 58 28.34 -37.76 9.48
N LEU A 59 28.26 -37.64 8.14
CA LEU A 59 27.07 -38.02 7.37
C LEU A 59 26.77 -39.51 7.53
N ALA A 60 27.78 -40.37 7.39
CA ALA A 60 27.61 -41.82 7.57
C ALA A 60 27.13 -42.20 8.98
N ARG A 61 27.60 -41.50 10.03
CA ARG A 61 27.07 -41.68 11.40
C ARG A 61 25.63 -41.19 11.52
N GLY A 62 25.30 -40.07 10.86
CA GLY A 62 23.95 -39.54 10.81
C GLY A 62 22.96 -40.52 10.16
N ASP A 63 23.33 -41.12 9.03
CA ASP A 63 22.51 -42.12 8.34
C ASP A 63 22.29 -43.36 9.21
N ALA A 64 23.34 -43.84 9.88
CA ALA A 64 23.24 -44.95 10.82
C ALA A 64 22.29 -44.64 12.01
N ALA A 65 22.31 -43.40 12.51
CA ALA A 65 21.37 -42.95 13.55
C ALA A 65 19.93 -42.90 13.05
N LEU A 66 19.69 -42.44 11.82
CA LEU A 66 18.36 -42.46 11.20
C LEU A 66 17.85 -43.89 10.96
N ASP A 67 18.73 -44.81 10.57
CA ASP A 67 18.40 -46.24 10.44
C ASP A 67 18.02 -46.87 11.78
N ALA A 68 18.82 -46.63 12.82
CA ALA A 68 18.55 -47.12 14.17
C ALA A 68 17.24 -46.55 14.75
N LEU A 69 16.98 -45.25 14.52
CA LEU A 69 15.72 -44.61 14.90
C LEU A 69 14.53 -45.20 14.15
N ALA A 70 14.65 -45.43 12.84
CA ALA A 70 13.61 -46.09 12.05
C ALA A 70 13.30 -47.49 12.59
N ALA A 71 14.33 -48.27 12.92
CA ALA A 71 14.17 -49.60 13.51
C ALA A 71 13.49 -49.54 14.90
N ALA A 72 13.81 -48.53 15.71
CA ALA A 72 13.25 -48.35 17.04
C ALA A 72 11.78 -47.86 17.03
N LEU A 73 11.36 -47.10 16.02
CA LEU A 73 9.98 -46.59 15.90
C LEU A 73 8.97 -47.66 15.43
N GLY A 74 9.40 -48.70 14.71
CA GLY A 74 8.55 -49.80 14.25
C GLY A 74 7.59 -49.45 13.11
N ALA A 75 7.04 -50.48 12.43
CA ALA A 75 6.20 -50.35 11.25
C ALA A 75 4.72 -50.17 11.62
N PRO A 76 4.29 -48.93 11.86
CA PRO A 76 3.51 -48.24 10.82
C PRO A 76 3.95 -46.79 10.55
N VAL A 77 5.01 -46.30 11.17
CA VAL A 77 5.43 -44.90 11.06
C VAL A 77 6.40 -44.71 9.89
N ALA A 78 6.01 -43.94 8.87
CA ALA A 78 6.91 -43.60 7.76
C ALA A 78 7.96 -42.57 8.24
N LEU A 79 9.25 -42.94 8.17
CA LEU A 79 10.36 -42.01 8.42
C LEU A 79 10.75 -41.28 7.14
N ALA A 80 10.45 -39.99 7.05
CA ALA A 80 10.93 -39.15 5.96
C ALA A 80 12.32 -38.57 6.32
N ARG A 81 13.31 -38.84 5.46
CA ARG A 81 14.71 -38.45 5.66
C ARG A 81 15.05 -37.23 4.81
N ARG A 82 15.84 -36.31 5.36
CA ARG A 82 16.42 -35.18 4.62
C ARG A 82 17.91 -35.07 4.90
N GLU A 83 18.72 -35.10 3.85
CA GLU A 83 20.15 -34.81 3.94
C GLU A 83 20.34 -33.30 4.14
N ALA A 84 20.72 -32.88 5.34
CA ALA A 84 21.17 -31.51 5.59
C ALA A 84 22.71 -31.50 5.67
N GLY A 85 23.35 -30.86 4.69
CA GLY A 85 24.79 -30.60 4.74
C GLY A 85 25.17 -29.76 5.97
N LEU A 86 26.37 -30.02 6.50
CA LEU A 86 26.97 -29.45 7.71
C LEU A 86 26.73 -27.95 7.95
N ALA A 87 25.62 -27.62 8.59
CA ALA A 87 25.45 -26.47 9.48
C ALA A 87 24.01 -26.51 9.97
N PHE A 88 23.80 -26.27 11.27
CA PHE A 88 22.47 -26.06 11.83
C PHE A 88 21.90 -24.71 11.35
N ALA A 89 21.51 -24.64 10.07
CA ALA A 89 21.02 -23.42 9.45
C ALA A 89 19.54 -23.21 9.84
N PRO A 90 19.16 -22.02 10.37
CA PRO A 90 17.78 -21.70 10.73
C PRO A 90 16.74 -21.99 9.64
N ASP A 91 17.14 -21.82 8.37
CA ASP A 91 16.30 -22.03 7.21
C ASP A 91 15.98 -23.51 6.96
N ALA A 92 16.92 -24.42 7.27
CA ALA A 92 16.73 -25.85 7.08
C ALA A 92 15.66 -26.41 8.05
N VAL A 93 15.69 -25.98 9.31
CA VAL A 93 14.70 -26.42 10.31
C VAL A 93 13.32 -25.84 10.01
N THR A 94 13.26 -24.56 9.64
CA THR A 94 12.00 -23.93 9.20
C THR A 94 11.43 -24.63 7.97
N SER A 95 12.30 -25.04 7.04
CA SER A 95 11.91 -25.80 5.86
C SER A 95 11.35 -27.18 6.23
N ILE A 96 11.94 -27.91 7.18
CA ILE A 96 11.44 -29.21 7.64
C ILE A 96 10.06 -29.07 8.30
N VAL A 97 9.89 -28.11 9.22
CA VAL A 97 8.60 -27.89 9.90
C VAL A 97 7.50 -27.58 8.88
N ARG A 98 7.78 -26.75 7.87
CA ARG A 98 6.81 -26.37 6.83
C ARG A 98 6.54 -27.48 5.81
N GLU A 99 7.57 -28.16 5.34
CA GLU A 99 7.47 -29.20 4.31
C GLU A 99 6.70 -30.42 4.82
N PHE A 100 6.96 -30.82 6.06
CA PHE A 100 6.30 -31.96 6.69
C PHE A 100 5.00 -31.59 7.43
N ASP A 101 4.64 -30.30 7.45
CA ASP A 101 3.49 -29.77 8.19
C ASP A 101 3.50 -30.32 9.62
N ALA A 102 4.66 -30.15 10.27
CA ALA A 102 4.94 -30.76 11.56
C ALA A 102 4.15 -30.05 12.67
N ASP A 103 3.51 -30.82 13.55
CA ASP A 103 2.74 -30.29 14.68
C ASP A 103 3.56 -30.21 15.98
N VAL A 104 4.77 -30.77 15.99
CA VAL A 104 5.76 -30.61 17.05
C VAL A 104 7.17 -30.77 16.48
N LEU A 105 8.12 -29.98 16.98
CA LEU A 105 9.54 -30.17 16.74
C LEU A 105 10.19 -30.77 17.98
N VAL A 106 10.83 -31.93 17.88
CA VAL A 106 11.59 -32.55 18.96
C VAL A 106 13.08 -32.40 18.66
N VAL A 107 13.85 -31.87 19.60
CA VAL A 107 15.28 -31.69 19.47
C VAL A 107 16.00 -32.46 20.56
N ALA A 108 16.83 -33.42 20.15
CA ALA A 108 17.70 -34.17 21.03
C ALA A 108 19.04 -33.43 21.21
N GLY A 109 19.45 -33.20 22.46
CA GLY A 109 20.75 -32.63 22.80
C GLY A 109 21.84 -33.71 22.88
N ALA A 110 23.00 -33.46 22.27
CA ALA A 110 24.22 -34.26 22.48
C ALA A 110 24.82 -33.93 23.87
N GLY A 111 25.56 -34.83 24.50
CA GLY A 111 26.15 -34.64 25.85
C GLY A 111 26.78 -33.25 26.14
N GLU A 112 26.99 -32.94 27.43
CA GLU A 112 27.19 -31.57 28.00
C GLU A 112 27.97 -30.54 27.15
N GLY A 113 29.01 -30.93 26.41
CA GLY A 113 29.82 -30.03 25.57
C GLY A 113 29.18 -29.56 24.26
N ALA A 114 28.32 -30.37 23.62
CA ALA A 114 27.73 -30.08 22.31
C ALA A 114 26.31 -29.48 22.39
N SER A 115 25.62 -29.63 23.51
CA SER A 115 24.25 -29.15 23.72
C SER A 115 24.09 -27.62 23.72
N ARG A 116 25.09 -26.85 24.15
CA ARG A 116 24.92 -25.42 24.42
C ARG A 116 24.64 -24.54 23.17
N PRO A 117 25.33 -24.74 22.02
CA PRO A 117 25.01 -24.03 20.79
C PRO A 117 23.62 -24.40 20.23
N ALA A 118 23.27 -25.70 20.24
CA ALA A 118 21.98 -26.19 19.79
C ALA A 118 20.84 -25.64 20.66
N ALA A 119 21.00 -25.66 21.98
CA ALA A 119 20.04 -25.11 22.93
C ALA A 119 19.84 -23.59 22.75
N THR A 120 20.92 -22.83 22.49
CA THR A 120 20.84 -21.39 22.21
C THR A 120 20.04 -21.10 20.95
N TRP A 121 20.24 -21.90 19.91
CA TRP A 121 19.49 -21.77 18.68
C TRP A 121 18.02 -22.20 18.86
N VAL A 122 17.75 -23.31 19.55
CA VAL A 122 16.38 -23.82 19.78
C VAL A 122 15.56 -22.76 20.49
N ALA A 123 16.13 -22.12 21.50
CA ALA A 123 15.53 -20.98 22.17
C ALA A 123 15.22 -19.83 21.17
N ARG A 124 16.13 -19.48 20.26
CA ARG A 124 15.89 -18.41 19.27
C ARG A 124 14.82 -18.77 18.24
N SER A 125 14.76 -20.03 17.81
CA SER A 125 13.94 -20.47 16.67
C SER A 125 12.54 -20.91 17.05
N ALA A 126 12.30 -21.39 18.27
CA ALA A 126 10.96 -21.76 18.76
C ALA A 126 9.93 -20.63 18.59
N ARG A 127 10.38 -19.36 18.63
CA ARG A 127 9.54 -18.19 18.36
C ARG A 127 9.09 -18.07 16.90
N ALA A 128 9.95 -18.43 15.95
CA ALA A 128 9.70 -18.21 14.53
C ALA A 128 8.92 -19.36 13.87
N LEU A 129 8.93 -20.55 14.49
CA LEU A 129 8.38 -21.77 13.91
C LEU A 129 6.88 -21.94 14.12
N GLY A 130 6.30 -21.31 15.14
CA GLY A 130 4.85 -21.36 15.42
C GLY A 130 4.32 -22.72 15.90
N VAL A 131 5.20 -23.70 16.18
CA VAL A 131 4.86 -25.05 16.67
C VAL A 131 5.55 -25.33 18.01
N PRO A 132 4.98 -26.17 18.90
CA PRO A 132 5.63 -26.58 20.13
C PRO A 132 7.01 -27.19 19.86
N VAL A 133 8.00 -26.85 20.70
CA VAL A 133 9.33 -27.44 20.63
C VAL A 133 9.61 -28.25 21.88
N VAL A 134 9.85 -29.55 21.72
CA VAL A 134 10.25 -30.44 22.81
C VAL A 134 11.76 -30.61 22.80
N TRP A 135 12.42 -30.18 23.87
CA TRP A 135 13.84 -30.43 24.06
C TRP A 135 14.05 -31.63 24.98
N TRP A 136 14.89 -32.56 24.54
CA TRP A 136 15.31 -33.71 25.33
C TRP A 136 16.83 -33.75 25.42
N ALA A 137 17.34 -33.53 26.64
CA ALA A 137 18.75 -33.79 26.92
C ALA A 137 18.96 -35.31 27.05
N GLU A 138 19.98 -35.85 26.40
CA GLU A 138 20.32 -37.26 26.50
C GLU A 138 20.54 -37.68 27.97
N GLY A 139 19.86 -38.75 28.39
CA GLY A 139 19.83 -39.18 29.80
C GLY A 139 18.75 -38.53 30.67
N ALA A 140 17.99 -37.56 30.17
CA ALA A 140 16.80 -37.06 30.85
C ALA A 140 15.74 -38.16 30.97
N ALA A 141 15.06 -38.22 32.12
CA ALA A 141 14.07 -39.23 32.42
C ALA A 141 12.89 -39.12 31.45
N ILE A 142 12.60 -40.19 30.70
CA ILE A 142 11.44 -40.24 29.82
C ILE A 142 10.27 -40.79 30.65
N PRO A 143 9.14 -40.07 30.74
CA PRO A 143 7.99 -40.56 31.49
C PRO A 143 7.41 -41.85 30.89
N GLU A 144 6.90 -42.72 31.76
CA GLU A 144 6.24 -43.97 31.34
C GLU A 144 4.87 -43.66 30.69
N PRO A 145 4.51 -44.31 29.55
CA PRO A 145 3.26 -44.03 28.82
C PRO A 145 1.96 -44.22 29.61
N THR A 146 2.02 -44.91 30.76
CA THR A 146 0.86 -45.34 31.56
C THR A 146 0.69 -44.56 32.86
N ARG A 147 1.59 -43.62 33.18
CA ARG A 147 1.50 -42.80 34.40
C ARG A 147 0.86 -41.46 34.09
N ALA A 148 0.04 -41.00 35.04
CA ALA A 148 -0.52 -39.66 35.08
C ALA A 148 0.50 -38.59 34.68
N THR A 149 0.28 -37.91 33.55
CA THR A 149 1.14 -36.83 33.09
C THR A 149 0.97 -35.64 34.02
N HIS A 150 1.99 -35.39 34.84
CA HIS A 150 2.05 -34.20 35.67
C HIS A 150 2.95 -33.17 34.98
N LEU A 151 2.37 -32.02 34.66
CA LEU A 151 3.07 -30.89 34.05
C LEU A 151 3.42 -29.81 35.07
N LEU A 152 4.69 -29.41 35.12
CA LEU A 152 5.15 -28.27 35.90
C LEU A 152 5.30 -27.04 34.99
N CYS A 153 4.63 -25.95 35.34
CA CYS A 153 4.57 -24.73 34.56
C CYS A 153 5.07 -23.53 35.39
N PRO A 154 6.36 -23.18 35.35
CA PRO A 154 6.86 -22.04 36.10
C PRO A 154 6.40 -20.70 35.50
N PHE A 155 6.19 -19.69 36.36
CA PHE A 155 5.71 -18.38 35.96
C PHE A 155 6.27 -17.24 36.83
N GLU A 156 6.47 -16.06 36.23
CA GLU A 156 6.90 -14.83 36.94
C GLU A 156 5.71 -13.92 37.28
N ARG A 157 4.72 -13.85 36.38
CA ARG A 157 3.47 -13.09 36.52
C ARG A 157 2.28 -14.01 36.32
N VAL A 158 1.24 -13.83 37.14
CA VAL A 158 0.04 -14.68 37.11
C VAL A 158 -0.74 -14.41 35.82
N LEU A 159 -1.33 -15.45 35.21
CA LEU A 159 -2.16 -15.45 33.98
C LEU A 159 -1.40 -15.41 32.64
N GLU A 160 -0.16 -14.95 32.58
CA GLU A 160 0.65 -14.94 31.34
C GLU A 160 0.84 -16.34 30.70
N PRO A 161 1.15 -17.42 31.43
CA PRO A 161 1.27 -18.77 30.85
C PRO A 161 -0.06 -19.42 30.48
N LEU A 162 -1.16 -19.00 31.12
CA LEU A 162 -2.36 -19.80 31.24
C LEU A 162 -3.09 -19.98 29.91
N GLY A 163 -3.16 -18.95 29.08
CA GLY A 163 -3.79 -19.02 27.76
C GLY A 163 -3.07 -20.01 26.83
N PRO A 164 -1.76 -19.80 26.55
CA PRO A 164 -0.98 -20.71 25.70
C PRO A 164 -0.94 -22.15 26.22
N ILE A 165 -0.79 -22.35 27.54
CA ILE A 165 -0.75 -23.70 28.14
C ILE A 165 -2.13 -24.36 28.08
N ALA A 166 -3.21 -23.64 28.38
CA ALA A 166 -4.55 -24.21 28.28
C ALA A 166 -4.91 -24.59 26.85
N SER A 167 -4.54 -23.76 25.87
CA SER A 167 -4.73 -24.08 24.45
C SER A 167 -3.93 -25.30 24.04
N PHE A 168 -2.63 -25.29 24.34
CA PHE A 168 -1.72 -26.42 24.09
C PHE A 168 -2.24 -27.74 24.69
N LEU A 169 -2.71 -27.73 25.94
CA LEU A 169 -3.24 -28.93 26.58
C LEU A 169 -4.58 -29.36 26.02
N THR A 170 -5.47 -28.41 25.70
CA THR A 170 -6.75 -28.75 25.06
C THR A 170 -6.53 -29.42 23.70
N GLU A 171 -5.53 -28.97 22.95
CA GLU A 171 -5.22 -29.48 21.61
C GLU A 171 -4.45 -30.80 21.65
N HIS A 172 -3.43 -30.91 22.51
CA HIS A 172 -2.45 -32.00 22.44
C HIS A 172 -2.46 -32.95 23.64
N ASP A 173 -3.09 -32.61 24.77
CA ASP A 173 -3.17 -33.49 25.93
C ASP A 173 -4.43 -33.25 26.79
N PRO A 174 -5.64 -33.44 26.24
CA PRO A 174 -6.90 -33.09 26.93
C PRO A 174 -7.20 -33.97 28.15
N ASP A 175 -6.51 -35.10 28.29
CA ASP A 175 -6.66 -36.07 29.39
C ASP A 175 -5.60 -35.89 30.48
N ILE A 176 -4.88 -34.77 30.48
CA ILE A 176 -3.84 -34.53 31.48
C ILE A 176 -4.42 -34.48 32.90
N ASP A 177 -3.80 -35.24 33.81
CA ASP A 177 -4.34 -35.44 35.16
C ASP A 177 -4.05 -34.26 36.09
N ARG A 178 -2.86 -33.65 35.97
CA ARG A 178 -2.41 -32.61 36.91
C ARG A 178 -1.51 -31.58 36.25
N VAL A 179 -1.77 -30.30 36.55
CA VAL A 179 -0.93 -29.16 36.16
C VAL A 179 -0.58 -28.37 37.41
N THR A 180 0.72 -28.24 37.70
CA THR A 180 1.20 -27.38 38.79
C THR A 180 1.84 -26.12 38.22
N PHE A 181 1.31 -24.96 38.60
CA PHE A 181 1.92 -23.67 38.34
C PHE A 181 2.90 -23.32 39.47
N LEU A 182 4.18 -23.10 39.12
CA LEU A 182 5.24 -22.73 40.07
C LEU A 182 5.54 -21.23 39.95
N GLY A 183 5.10 -20.44 40.92
CA GLY A 183 5.42 -19.02 40.99
C GLY A 183 6.85 -18.80 41.45
N LEU A 184 7.65 -18.09 40.65
CA LEU A 184 9.08 -17.87 40.89
C LEU A 184 9.38 -16.68 41.84
N SER A 185 8.35 -16.05 42.41
CA SER A 185 8.47 -14.95 43.37
C SER A 185 7.39 -15.01 44.44
N ALA A 186 7.79 -15.05 45.71
CA ALA A 186 6.87 -15.15 46.86
C ALA A 186 6.09 -13.85 47.08
N ALA A 187 6.68 -12.70 46.74
CA ALA A 187 6.08 -11.36 46.90
C ALA A 187 4.75 -11.18 46.13
N ARG A 188 4.46 -12.04 45.14
CA ARG A 188 3.25 -11.93 44.29
C ARG A 188 2.13 -12.91 44.67
N ARG A 189 2.29 -13.67 45.76
CA ARG A 189 1.32 -14.69 46.22
C ARG A 189 -0.11 -14.16 46.40
N GLY A 190 -0.28 -12.89 46.78
CA GLY A 190 -1.58 -12.26 47.01
C GLY A 190 -2.38 -11.85 45.76
N HIS A 191 -1.77 -11.93 44.57
CA HIS A 191 -2.39 -11.49 43.30
C HIS A 191 -2.88 -12.68 42.44
N VAL A 192 -3.04 -13.86 43.05
CA VAL A 192 -3.26 -15.12 42.33
C VAL A 192 -4.65 -15.66 42.65
N PRO A 193 -5.51 -15.89 41.64
CA PRO A 193 -6.81 -16.53 41.85
C PRO A 193 -6.66 -17.94 42.45
N PRO A 194 -7.64 -18.44 43.21
CA PRO A 194 -7.60 -19.80 43.73
C PRO A 194 -7.53 -20.83 42.58
N PRO A 195 -6.88 -21.99 42.78
CA PRO A 195 -6.67 -22.97 41.70
C PRO A 195 -7.97 -23.45 41.01
N ALA A 196 -9.07 -23.55 41.77
CA ALA A 196 -10.39 -23.89 41.22
C ALA A 196 -10.90 -22.86 40.20
N ALA A 197 -10.69 -21.56 40.48
CA ALA A 197 -11.06 -20.49 39.54
C ALA A 197 -10.17 -20.51 38.30
N LEU A 198 -8.88 -20.85 38.44
CA LEU A 198 -8.00 -21.00 37.28
C LEU A 198 -8.38 -22.19 36.41
N ALA A 199 -8.77 -23.32 37.00
CA ALA A 199 -9.25 -24.49 36.26
C ALA A 199 -10.55 -24.19 35.50
N GLU A 200 -11.52 -23.55 36.16
CA GLU A 200 -12.80 -23.15 35.57
C GLU A 200 -12.61 -22.16 34.43
N VAL A 201 -11.81 -21.11 34.65
CA VAL A 201 -11.51 -20.09 33.66
C VAL A 201 -10.76 -20.73 32.48
N SER A 202 -9.66 -21.44 32.70
CA SER A 202 -8.87 -22.03 31.61
C SER A 202 -9.58 -23.15 30.83
N GLY A 203 -10.65 -23.73 31.38
CA GLY A 203 -11.31 -24.91 30.80
C GLY A 203 -10.47 -26.19 30.88
N LEU A 204 -9.39 -26.18 31.67
CA LEU A 204 -8.56 -27.35 31.91
C LEU A 204 -9.35 -28.40 32.69
N ARG A 205 -9.30 -29.65 32.23
CA ARG A 205 -9.91 -30.80 32.92
C ARG A 205 -9.01 -31.39 34.02
N ALA A 206 -7.77 -30.90 34.12
CA ALA A 206 -6.74 -31.36 35.04
C ALA A 206 -6.89 -30.78 36.44
N GLU A 207 -6.32 -31.47 37.44
CA GLU A 207 -6.11 -30.92 38.77
C GLU A 207 -5.10 -29.76 38.68
N VAL A 208 -5.57 -28.51 38.87
CA VAL A 208 -4.71 -27.33 38.89
C VAL A 208 -4.18 -27.10 40.32
N ARG A 209 -2.86 -27.01 40.46
CA ARG A 209 -2.19 -26.61 41.71
C ARG A 209 -1.34 -25.37 41.49
N ILE A 210 -1.14 -24.60 42.55
CA ILE A 210 -0.23 -23.45 42.55
C ILE A 210 0.69 -23.58 43.75
N THR A 211 1.99 -23.49 43.49
CA THR A 211 3.03 -23.44 44.52
C THR A 211 3.96 -22.26 44.25
N PHE A 212 4.64 -21.76 45.28
CA PHE A 212 5.57 -20.64 45.15
C PHE A 212 6.97 -21.07 45.62
N ALA A 213 7.98 -20.54 44.95
CA ALA A 213 9.36 -20.53 45.37
C ALA A 213 9.55 -19.64 46.61
N ASP A 214 10.50 -19.99 47.49
CA ASP A 214 11.08 -19.03 48.42
C ASP A 214 12.05 -18.12 47.65
N ASP A 215 12.10 -16.83 48.00
CA ASP A 215 12.87 -15.83 47.23
C ASP A 215 14.38 -16.17 47.19
N GLY A 216 14.93 -16.39 45.98
CA GLY A 216 16.32 -16.81 45.75
C GLY A 216 16.91 -16.22 44.47
N SER A 217 18.19 -16.50 44.19
CA SER A 217 18.89 -16.03 42.99
C SER A 217 18.40 -16.74 41.71
N LEU A 218 18.81 -16.20 40.56
CA LEU A 218 18.44 -16.76 39.25
C LEU A 218 19.02 -18.17 38.99
N ILE A 219 20.14 -18.53 39.65
CA ILE A 219 20.71 -19.89 39.61
C ILE A 219 19.90 -20.83 40.51
N ASP A 220 19.48 -20.36 41.69
CA ASP A 220 18.61 -21.11 42.61
C ASP A 220 17.26 -21.46 41.95
N THR A 221 16.82 -20.64 40.99
CA THR A 221 15.59 -20.86 40.23
C THR A 221 15.61 -22.14 39.38
N LEU A 222 16.76 -22.48 38.78
CA LEU A 222 16.90 -23.68 37.94
C LEU A 222 16.88 -24.96 38.79
N ASP A 223 17.69 -24.96 39.85
CA ASP A 223 17.74 -26.06 40.80
C ASP A 223 16.37 -26.25 41.45
N LEU A 224 15.65 -25.18 41.75
CA LEU A 224 14.30 -25.24 42.27
C LEU A 224 13.28 -25.83 41.29
N ILE A 225 13.27 -25.42 40.02
CA ILE A 225 12.37 -25.99 38.99
C ILE A 225 12.61 -27.50 38.89
N ARG A 226 13.89 -27.91 38.87
CA ARG A 226 14.31 -29.31 38.80
C ARG A 226 13.88 -30.10 40.03
N ASP A 227 14.24 -29.63 41.22
CA ASP A 227 13.94 -30.32 42.47
C ASP A 227 12.43 -30.38 42.73
N THR A 228 11.70 -29.37 42.26
CA THR A 228 10.23 -29.36 42.28
C THR A 228 9.64 -30.36 41.29
N ALA A 229 10.17 -30.45 40.07
CA ALA A 229 9.76 -31.46 39.10
C ALA A 229 10.00 -32.88 39.65
N ASP A 230 11.18 -33.15 40.21
CA ASP A 230 11.54 -34.44 40.83
C ASP A 230 10.59 -34.80 41.99
N ARG A 231 10.41 -33.87 42.93
CA ARG A 231 9.52 -34.03 44.10
C ARG A 231 8.07 -34.27 43.71
N LEU A 232 7.59 -33.61 42.66
CA LEU A 232 6.23 -33.71 42.18
C LEU A 232 6.02 -34.89 41.22
N GLY A 233 7.09 -35.58 40.82
CA GLY A 233 7.07 -36.60 39.78
C GLY A 233 6.55 -36.05 38.44
N ALA A 234 6.91 -34.81 38.11
CA ALA A 234 6.51 -34.20 36.84
C ALA A 234 7.14 -34.95 35.66
N GLY A 235 6.33 -35.31 34.66
CA GLY A 235 6.83 -35.97 33.45
C GLY A 235 7.42 -35.00 32.44
N PHE A 236 6.95 -33.75 32.47
CA PHE A 236 7.40 -32.67 31.59
C PHE A 236 7.42 -31.34 32.36
N VAL A 237 8.33 -30.45 31.96
CA VAL A 237 8.30 -29.04 32.37
C VAL A 237 7.92 -28.20 31.15
N CYS A 238 6.85 -27.41 31.26
CA CYS A 238 6.34 -26.58 30.17
C CYS A 238 6.64 -25.11 30.39
N LEU A 239 7.21 -24.48 29.37
CA LEU A 239 7.60 -23.07 29.37
C LEU A 239 6.89 -22.33 28.23
N PRO A 240 6.06 -21.32 28.51
CA PRO A 240 5.50 -20.46 27.46
C PRO A 240 6.58 -19.52 26.93
N PHE A 241 6.76 -19.48 25.61
CA PHE A 241 7.86 -18.72 25.00
C PHE A 241 7.51 -17.25 24.69
N ALA A 242 6.23 -16.89 24.51
CA ALA A 242 5.84 -15.54 24.06
C ALA A 242 5.22 -14.61 25.12
N ALA A 243 5.17 -15.00 26.40
CA ALA A 243 4.56 -14.16 27.45
C ALA A 243 5.57 -13.40 28.34
N ALA A 244 6.87 -13.63 28.19
CA ALA A 244 7.86 -12.90 29.00
C ALA A 244 8.11 -11.50 28.42
N THR A 245 7.38 -10.48 28.90
CA THR A 245 7.89 -9.11 28.90
C THR A 245 8.59 -8.86 30.23
N GLY A 246 9.92 -8.91 30.27
CA GLY A 246 10.70 -8.62 31.49
C GLY A 246 11.93 -9.50 31.73
N LEU A 247 12.31 -9.62 33.01
CA LEU A 247 13.50 -10.32 33.50
C LEU A 247 13.52 -11.81 33.10
N LEU A 248 12.37 -12.50 32.99
CA LEU A 248 12.28 -13.85 32.42
C LEU A 248 12.75 -13.94 30.98
N GLN A 249 12.56 -12.90 30.15
CA GLN A 249 12.98 -12.93 28.74
C GLN A 249 14.50 -12.82 28.62
N ALA A 250 15.10 -11.97 29.45
CA ALA A 250 16.54 -11.85 29.59
C ALA A 250 17.14 -13.14 30.18
N ALA A 251 16.51 -13.69 31.23
CA ALA A 251 16.90 -14.95 31.85
C ALA A 251 16.78 -16.14 30.89
N VAL A 252 15.68 -16.30 30.16
CA VAL A 252 15.52 -17.37 29.15
C VAL A 252 16.54 -17.18 28.02
N SER A 253 16.84 -15.96 27.57
CA SER A 253 17.84 -15.78 26.50
C SER A 253 19.29 -16.03 26.96
N LEU A 254 19.62 -15.77 28.23
CA LEU A 254 20.97 -15.96 28.81
C LEU A 254 21.17 -17.34 29.46
N VAL A 255 20.10 -17.95 29.99
CA VAL A 255 20.10 -19.12 30.87
C VAL A 255 19.31 -20.29 30.30
N ALA A 256 18.38 -20.12 29.34
CA ALA A 256 17.74 -21.27 28.69
C ALA A 256 18.74 -22.23 28.04
N PRO A 257 19.88 -21.80 27.47
CA PRO A 257 20.89 -22.75 27.00
C PRO A 257 21.44 -23.65 28.12
N GLN A 258 21.53 -23.12 29.35
CA GLN A 258 21.95 -23.88 30.54
C GLN A 258 20.81 -24.77 31.06
N LEU A 259 19.57 -24.25 31.12
CA LEU A 259 18.37 -25.01 31.49
C LEU A 259 18.17 -26.21 30.55
N LEU A 260 18.27 -26.00 29.24
CA LEU A 260 18.14 -27.04 28.22
C LEU A 260 19.29 -28.06 28.34
N ALA A 261 20.53 -27.61 28.53
CA ALA A 261 21.68 -28.51 28.64
C ALA A 261 21.69 -29.38 29.92
N GLN A 262 21.08 -28.90 31.02
CA GLN A 262 21.06 -29.58 32.32
C GLN A 262 19.69 -30.18 32.67
N ALA A 263 18.77 -30.21 31.71
CA ALA A 263 17.40 -30.69 31.93
C ALA A 263 17.40 -32.18 32.29
N ARG A 264 16.88 -32.52 33.47
CA ARG A 264 16.65 -33.92 33.87
C ARG A 264 15.28 -34.47 33.44
N HIS A 265 14.41 -33.57 32.97
CA HIS A 265 13.08 -33.86 32.43
C HIS A 265 12.96 -33.26 31.04
N PRO A 266 12.22 -33.85 30.10
CA PRO A 266 11.94 -33.25 28.81
C PRO A 266 11.23 -31.90 28.99
N LEU A 267 11.69 -30.89 28.24
CA LEU A 267 11.17 -29.52 28.31
C LEU A 267 10.27 -29.25 27.11
N ILE A 268 9.09 -28.68 27.35
CA ILE A 268 8.15 -28.29 26.29
C ILE A 268 8.11 -26.78 26.22
N LEU A 269 8.57 -26.24 25.09
CA LEU A 269 8.50 -24.82 24.77
C LEU A 269 7.23 -24.57 23.95
N VAL A 270 6.26 -23.87 24.55
CA VAL A 270 4.97 -23.57 23.91
C VAL A 270 5.00 -22.18 23.27
N PRO A 271 4.82 -22.05 21.94
CA PRO A 271 4.64 -20.77 21.28
C PRO A 271 3.46 -20.02 21.90
N GLY A 272 3.61 -18.74 22.21
CA GLY A 272 2.48 -17.96 22.73
C GLY A 272 1.48 -17.50 21.67
N GLU A 273 1.71 -17.84 20.39
CA GLU A 273 0.77 -17.59 19.28
C GLU A 273 -0.05 -18.84 18.91
N LEU A 274 0.16 -19.99 19.55
CA LEU A 274 -0.69 -21.18 19.34
C LEU A 274 -2.12 -20.85 19.75
N GLY A 275 -2.96 -20.69 18.72
CA GLY A 275 -4.41 -20.56 18.77
C GLY A 275 -4.95 -20.12 20.11
N VAL A 276 -5.09 -18.81 20.31
CA VAL A 276 -5.75 -18.23 21.47
C VAL A 276 -7.27 -18.48 21.37
N GLY A 277 -7.66 -19.77 21.40
CA GLY A 277 -9.01 -20.22 21.06
C GLY A 277 -10.03 -20.02 22.17
N ARG A 278 -9.61 -19.73 23.42
CA ARG A 278 -10.53 -19.45 24.54
C ARG A 278 -10.12 -18.33 25.50
N PHE A 279 -8.86 -17.91 25.55
CA PHE A 279 -8.43 -16.78 26.39
C PHE A 279 -7.57 -15.79 25.62
N GLY A 280 -8.24 -14.96 24.81
CA GLY A 280 -7.60 -13.85 24.11
C GLY A 280 -7.88 -13.84 22.62
N SER A 281 -9.13 -13.70 22.23
CA SER A 281 -9.36 -12.90 21.03
C SER A 281 -9.27 -11.43 21.46
N VAL A 282 -8.22 -10.73 21.02
CA VAL A 282 -8.35 -9.29 20.81
C VAL A 282 -9.41 -9.18 19.72
N ILE A 283 -10.62 -8.86 20.12
CA ILE A 283 -11.65 -8.54 19.15
C ILE A 283 -11.39 -7.11 18.77
N ARG A 284 -10.63 -6.99 17.68
CA ARG A 284 -10.43 -5.75 16.96
C ARG A 284 -11.77 -5.41 16.35
N LEU A 285 -12.58 -4.68 17.10
CA LEU A 285 -13.62 -3.87 16.50
C LEU A 285 -12.92 -2.67 15.91
N ASP A 286 -12.76 -2.66 14.59
CA ASP A 286 -12.70 -1.37 13.95
C ASP A 286 -14.08 -0.74 14.15
N ALA A 287 -14.16 0.26 15.02
CA ALA A 287 -15.40 0.96 15.28
C ALA A 287 -16.00 1.55 14.01
N ALA A 288 -15.19 1.81 12.98
CA ALA A 288 -15.67 2.22 11.67
C ALA A 288 -16.44 1.08 10.96
N ASP A 289 -15.98 -0.17 11.06
CA ASP A 289 -16.66 -1.33 10.47
C ASP A 289 -18.00 -1.60 11.18
N ALA A 290 -18.05 -1.40 12.50
CA ALA A 290 -19.28 -1.49 13.30
C ALA A 290 -20.33 -0.42 12.91
N VAL A 291 -19.87 0.79 12.54
CA VAL A 291 -20.76 1.88 12.10
C VAL A 291 -21.20 1.72 10.64
N ALA A 292 -20.36 1.17 9.76
CA ALA A 292 -20.66 0.97 8.34
C ALA A 292 -21.65 -0.18 8.06
N THR A 293 -21.73 -1.15 8.96
CA THR A 293 -22.51 -2.39 8.75
C THR A 293 -23.76 -2.45 9.62
N TRP A 294 -24.23 -1.34 10.21
CA TRP A 294 -25.28 -1.34 11.24
C TRP A 294 -26.65 -1.91 10.80
N ASP A 295 -26.98 -1.88 9.50
CA ASP A 295 -28.18 -2.56 8.98
C ASP A 295 -27.99 -4.08 8.77
N ALA A 296 -26.76 -4.58 8.86
CA ALA A 296 -26.41 -5.99 8.87
C ALA A 296 -26.07 -6.42 10.31
N ALA A 297 -26.58 -7.57 10.74
CA ALA A 297 -26.36 -8.07 12.10
C ALA A 297 -24.86 -8.21 12.42
N LEU A 298 -24.29 -7.26 13.18
CA LEU A 298 -22.93 -7.37 13.69
C LEU A 298 -22.85 -8.55 14.66
N ARG A 299 -21.95 -9.50 14.41
CA ARG A 299 -21.56 -10.50 15.40
C ARG A 299 -20.32 -9.98 16.12
N VAL A 300 -20.54 -9.26 17.22
CA VAL A 300 -19.48 -8.95 18.18
C VAL A 300 -19.34 -10.13 19.13
N GLN A 301 -18.17 -10.75 19.15
CA GLN A 301 -17.78 -11.62 20.26
C GLN A 301 -17.05 -10.71 21.28
N VAL A 302 -17.13 -10.96 22.59
CA VAL A 302 -16.45 -10.16 23.62
C VAL A 302 -15.65 -11.13 24.49
N ALA A 303 -14.37 -10.85 24.71
CA ALA A 303 -13.49 -11.63 25.58
C ALA A 303 -12.80 -10.69 26.59
N CYS A 304 -12.94 -10.98 27.88
CA CYS A 304 -12.42 -10.16 28.98
C CYS A 304 -10.88 -10.14 29.00
N LEU A 305 -10.28 -8.99 29.34
CA LEU A 305 -8.86 -8.90 29.72
C LEU A 305 -8.73 -8.53 31.21
N GLY A 306 -7.81 -9.23 31.89
CA GLY A 306 -7.35 -8.92 33.25
C GLY A 306 -6.43 -7.69 33.31
N PRO A 307 -5.91 -7.35 34.51
CA PRO A 307 -5.29 -6.06 34.78
C PRO A 307 -3.87 -6.01 34.22
N PHE A 308 -3.73 -5.55 32.98
CA PHE A 308 -2.48 -5.02 32.45
C PHE A 308 -2.61 -3.51 32.34
N ASP A 309 -1.52 -2.80 32.64
CA ASP A 309 -1.34 -1.38 32.30
C ASP A 309 -1.35 -1.23 30.77
N LEU A 310 -2.54 -1.21 30.18
CA LEU A 310 -2.74 -0.67 28.85
C LEU A 310 -2.69 0.86 28.96
N PRO A 311 -2.05 1.57 28.01
CA PRO A 311 -2.07 3.02 28.00
C PRO A 311 -3.54 3.45 28.02
N GLN A 312 -3.91 4.30 28.97
CA GLN A 312 -5.25 4.88 29.03
C GLN A 312 -5.48 5.73 27.78
N GLY A 313 -5.96 5.11 26.71
CA GLY A 313 -6.56 5.80 25.57
C GLY A 313 -8.01 6.10 25.91
N GLY A 314 -8.32 7.38 26.09
CA GLY A 314 -9.70 7.81 26.34
C GLY A 314 -10.57 7.64 25.08
N ALA A 315 -11.90 7.66 25.23
CA ALA A 315 -12.87 7.66 24.13
C ALA A 315 -12.69 8.82 23.10
N ASP A 316 -11.78 9.75 23.36
CA ASP A 316 -11.35 10.81 22.44
C ASP A 316 -10.35 10.34 21.35
N ASP A 317 -10.00 9.05 21.34
CA ASP A 317 -8.89 8.55 20.55
C ASP A 317 -9.19 8.25 19.08
N ALA A 318 -10.40 7.78 18.76
CA ALA A 318 -10.80 7.41 17.39
C ALA A 318 -11.89 8.37 16.86
N VAL A 319 -11.65 8.99 15.71
CA VAL A 319 -12.63 9.83 14.99
C VAL A 319 -13.02 9.10 13.72
N VAL A 320 -14.31 8.97 13.44
CA VAL A 320 -14.78 8.37 12.18
C VAL A 320 -15.69 9.37 11.49
N LEU A 321 -15.40 9.69 10.23
CA LEU A 321 -16.27 10.53 9.41
C LEU A 321 -17.21 9.60 8.65
N VAL A 322 -18.52 9.81 8.78
CA VAL A 322 -19.55 8.96 8.17
C VAL A 322 -20.51 9.84 7.37
N ALA A 323 -20.74 9.48 6.11
CA ALA A 323 -21.62 10.21 5.22
C ALA A 323 -22.41 9.23 4.34
N GLY A 324 -23.70 9.49 4.14
CA GLY A 324 -24.56 8.63 3.31
C GLY A 324 -24.62 7.16 3.75
N GLY A 325 -24.43 6.88 5.04
CA GLY A 325 -24.38 5.52 5.59
C GLY A 325 -23.03 4.79 5.44
N ALA A 326 -22.02 5.42 4.83
CA ALA A 326 -20.69 4.85 4.64
C ALA A 326 -19.61 5.62 5.42
N VAL A 327 -18.55 4.93 5.82
CA VAL A 327 -17.35 5.56 6.40
C VAL A 327 -16.59 6.26 5.27
N VAL A 328 -16.42 7.57 5.39
CA VAL A 328 -15.65 8.38 4.43
C VAL A 328 -14.25 8.74 4.93
N ALA A 329 -13.98 8.59 6.23
CA ALA A 329 -12.62 8.62 6.77
C ALA A 329 -12.50 7.99 8.16
N ARG A 330 -11.31 7.47 8.48
CA ARG A 330 -10.94 6.91 9.80
C ARG A 330 -9.74 7.69 10.37
N ALA A 331 -9.87 8.37 11.50
CA ALA A 331 -8.71 8.81 12.27
C ALA A 331 -8.32 7.67 13.20
N ALA A 332 -7.16 7.07 12.94
CA ALA A 332 -6.64 6.04 13.82
C ALA A 332 -5.98 6.68 15.06
N PRO A 333 -6.18 6.13 16.26
CA PRO A 333 -5.35 6.45 17.41
C PRO A 333 -3.92 5.94 17.19
N LEU A 334 -3.03 6.26 18.14
CA LEU A 334 -1.62 5.84 18.19
C LEU A 334 -1.34 4.60 17.32
N ASP A 335 -0.45 4.79 16.36
CA ASP A 335 0.13 3.71 15.56
C ASP A 335 -0.88 2.98 14.64
N GLY A 336 -2.03 3.60 14.35
CA GLY A 336 -3.04 3.04 13.46
C GLY A 336 -4.09 2.18 14.18
N ARG A 337 -4.19 2.22 15.52
CA ARG A 337 -4.95 1.22 16.30
C ARG A 337 -5.83 1.86 17.37
N ALA A 338 -7.12 1.51 17.38
CA ALA A 338 -8.02 1.79 18.50
C ALA A 338 -8.18 0.55 19.38
N SER A 339 -7.95 0.72 20.68
CA SER A 339 -8.08 -0.33 21.70
C SER A 339 -8.96 0.23 22.82
N PHE A 340 -10.03 -0.49 23.18
CA PHE A 340 -10.91 -0.11 24.29
C PHE A 340 -10.58 -0.96 25.52
N CYS A 341 -10.36 -0.32 26.67
CA CYS A 341 -10.28 -1.00 27.96
C CYS A 341 -11.68 -1.17 28.53
N VAL A 342 -12.04 -2.40 28.88
CA VAL A 342 -13.26 -2.74 29.62
C VAL A 342 -12.83 -3.26 30.99
N SER A 343 -13.44 -2.80 32.08
CA SER A 343 -13.11 -3.36 33.39
C SER A 343 -13.55 -4.83 33.47
N PRO A 344 -12.86 -5.69 34.26
CA PRO A 344 -13.28 -7.08 34.45
C PRO A 344 -14.74 -7.21 34.94
N GLU A 345 -15.21 -6.28 35.76
CA GLU A 345 -16.59 -6.19 36.25
C GLU A 345 -17.58 -5.80 35.15
N ALA A 346 -17.21 -4.89 34.24
CA ALA A 346 -18.01 -4.52 33.07
C ALA A 346 -18.00 -5.62 31.99
N ALA A 347 -16.98 -6.46 31.95
CA ALA A 347 -16.92 -7.59 31.03
C ALA A 347 -17.71 -8.82 31.52
N LEU A 348 -17.94 -8.92 32.85
CA LEU A 348 -18.82 -9.92 33.49
C LEU A 348 -20.31 -9.60 33.28
N HIS A 349 -20.66 -8.34 33.00
CA HIS A 349 -22.02 -7.93 32.65
C HIS A 349 -22.07 -7.55 31.17
N HIS A 350 -22.60 -8.44 30.31
CA HIS A 350 -22.79 -8.19 28.88
C HIS A 350 -23.50 -6.85 28.53
N ASP A 351 -24.17 -6.23 29.50
CA ASP A 351 -24.87 -4.94 29.38
C ASP A 351 -23.97 -3.69 29.45
N ALA A 352 -22.74 -3.77 29.97
CA ALA A 352 -21.95 -2.57 30.27
C ALA A 352 -21.38 -1.84 29.02
N LEU A 353 -21.38 -2.47 27.84
CA LEU A 353 -20.98 -1.86 26.56
C LEU A 353 -22.16 -1.55 25.64
N GLY A 354 -23.40 -1.90 26.01
CA GLY A 354 -24.59 -1.67 25.17
C GLY A 354 -24.61 -2.45 23.84
N LEU A 355 -23.77 -3.48 23.69
CA LEU A 355 -23.56 -4.22 22.42
C LEU A 355 -24.52 -5.42 22.21
N ALA A 356 -25.58 -5.54 23.02
CA ALA A 356 -26.58 -6.60 22.89
C ALA A 356 -27.60 -6.30 21.77
N ARG A 357 -28.13 -7.36 21.14
CA ARG A 357 -29.23 -7.29 20.16
C ARG A 357 -30.42 -6.51 20.75
N GLY A 358 -30.76 -5.37 20.15
CA GLY A 358 -32.00 -4.64 20.40
C GLY A 358 -31.90 -3.40 21.31
N GLN A 359 -30.70 -2.89 21.63
CA GLN A 359 -30.52 -1.61 22.32
C GLN A 359 -29.86 -0.50 21.47
N ASP A 360 -29.94 0.73 21.98
CA ASP A 360 -29.74 2.03 21.31
C ASP A 360 -28.33 2.18 20.65
N PRO A 361 -28.26 2.40 19.32
CA PRO A 361 -27.03 2.64 18.56
C PRO A 361 -26.09 3.72 19.14
N ARG A 362 -26.61 4.62 19.96
CA ARG A 362 -25.87 5.74 20.56
C ARG A 362 -24.76 5.32 21.54
N ALA A 363 -24.78 4.10 22.09
CA ALA A 363 -23.77 3.65 23.06
C ALA A 363 -22.39 3.39 22.44
N VAL A 364 -22.32 2.89 21.19
CA VAL A 364 -21.06 2.69 20.46
C VAL A 364 -20.50 4.02 19.93
N GLU A 365 -21.38 4.95 19.57
CA GLU A 365 -21.00 6.34 19.22
C GLU A 365 -20.42 7.13 20.39
N GLN A 366 -20.63 6.68 21.63
CA GLN A 366 -19.97 7.27 22.81
C GLN A 366 -18.51 6.79 22.97
N LEU A 367 -18.17 5.62 22.40
CA LEU A 367 -16.81 5.06 22.44
C LEU A 367 -15.93 5.59 21.30
N VAL A 368 -16.52 5.94 20.16
CA VAL A 368 -15.83 6.50 18.99
C VAL A 368 -16.53 7.75 18.51
N ARG A 369 -15.79 8.85 18.38
CA ARG A 369 -16.38 10.13 17.95
C ARG A 369 -16.73 10.09 16.48
N VAL A 370 -17.98 9.71 16.18
CA VAL A 370 -18.53 9.76 14.83
C VAL A 370 -18.88 11.21 14.48
N VAL A 371 -18.35 11.70 13.37
CA VAL A 371 -18.73 12.98 12.76
C VAL A 371 -19.55 12.68 11.52
N ARG A 372 -20.80 13.12 11.54
CA ARG A 372 -21.70 13.04 10.40
C ARG A 372 -21.85 14.41 9.76
N PRO A 373 -22.18 14.49 8.45
CA PRO A 373 -22.66 15.72 7.87
C PRO A 373 -23.96 16.09 8.59
N ASP A 374 -23.89 17.14 9.39
CA ASP A 374 -25.02 17.79 10.07
C ASP A 374 -25.00 19.29 9.76
N ASP A 375 -25.90 20.05 10.37
CA ASP A 375 -25.99 21.50 10.14
C ASP A 375 -24.77 22.28 10.67
N ARG A 376 -23.84 21.63 11.38
CA ARG A 376 -22.63 22.29 11.87
C ARG A 376 -21.55 22.30 10.78
N ARG A 377 -21.28 23.49 10.30
CA ARG A 377 -20.25 23.77 9.28
C ARG A 377 -18.85 23.40 9.79
N VAL A 378 -18.01 22.90 8.88
CA VAL A 378 -16.68 22.35 9.16
C VAL A 378 -15.60 23.33 8.70
N LEU A 379 -14.60 23.55 9.55
CA LEU A 379 -13.36 24.24 9.17
C LEU A 379 -12.22 23.22 9.18
N VAL A 380 -11.49 23.14 8.07
CA VAL A 380 -10.39 22.19 7.87
C VAL A 380 -9.07 22.95 7.92
N PHE A 381 -8.09 22.47 8.69
CA PHE A 381 -6.78 23.14 8.77
C PHE A 381 -5.63 22.14 8.96
N HIS A 382 -4.41 22.57 8.62
CA HIS A 382 -3.22 21.73 8.77
C HIS A 382 -2.87 21.51 10.26
N ALA A 383 -2.82 20.25 10.72
CA ALA A 383 -2.64 19.92 12.13
C ALA A 383 -1.31 20.41 12.73
N GLU A 384 -0.27 20.54 11.90
CA GLU A 384 1.06 20.96 12.32
C GLU A 384 1.30 22.49 12.28
N LEU A 385 0.27 23.32 12.06
CA LEU A 385 0.39 24.78 12.18
C LEU A 385 1.03 25.20 13.52
N ALA A 386 1.69 26.37 13.53
CA ALA A 386 2.24 26.94 14.76
C ALA A 386 1.14 27.16 15.81
N SER A 387 1.44 26.93 17.08
CA SER A 387 0.46 27.00 18.17
C SER A 387 -0.22 28.37 18.27
N GLU A 388 0.49 29.46 17.96
CA GLU A 388 -0.05 30.82 17.88
C GLU A 388 -1.14 30.98 16.80
N HIS A 389 -0.93 30.38 15.62
CA HIS A 389 -1.90 30.38 14.53
C HIS A 389 -3.15 29.56 14.90
N ILE A 390 -2.97 28.40 15.55
CA ILE A 390 -4.09 27.57 15.99
C ILE A 390 -4.87 28.27 17.13
N ALA A 391 -4.17 28.90 18.07
CA ALA A 391 -4.80 29.67 19.15
C ALA A 391 -5.63 30.83 18.60
N ARG A 392 -5.10 31.54 17.59
CA ARG A 392 -5.80 32.62 16.89
C ARG A 392 -7.08 32.14 16.21
N LEU A 393 -7.10 30.93 15.63
CA LEU A 393 -8.33 30.34 15.11
C LEU A 393 -9.36 30.13 16.22
N ALA A 394 -8.96 29.72 17.42
CA ALA A 394 -9.93 29.46 18.48
C ALA A 394 -10.53 30.71 19.13
N THR A 395 -9.88 31.86 19.00
CA THR A 395 -10.33 33.13 19.60
C THR A 395 -11.36 33.89 18.75
N LEU A 396 -11.71 33.41 17.56
CA LEU A 396 -12.68 34.08 16.68
C LEU A 396 -14.11 33.64 17.04
N GLU A 397 -14.89 34.57 17.59
CA GLU A 397 -16.21 34.34 18.20
C GLU A 397 -17.27 33.57 17.36
N PRO A 398 -17.27 33.56 16.01
CA PRO A 398 -18.20 32.72 15.24
C PRO A 398 -17.85 31.22 15.19
N LEU A 399 -16.72 30.77 15.76
CA LEU A 399 -16.25 29.38 15.63
C LEU A 399 -16.77 28.42 16.71
N GLU A 400 -17.33 28.91 17.82
CA GLU A 400 -18.01 28.06 18.81
C GLU A 400 -19.17 27.25 18.19
N ARG A 401 -19.75 27.74 17.08
CA ARG A 401 -20.81 27.06 16.33
C ARG A 401 -20.31 26.04 15.31
N ARG A 402 -19.02 26.05 14.95
CA ARG A 402 -18.42 25.22 13.89
C ARG A 402 -17.67 24.01 14.44
N ARG A 403 -17.49 22.98 13.60
CA ARG A 403 -16.64 21.81 13.90
C ARG A 403 -15.24 22.06 13.33
N LEU A 404 -14.23 22.08 14.19
CA LEU A 404 -12.82 22.21 13.78
C LEU A 404 -12.22 20.83 13.53
N ILE A 405 -11.70 20.61 12.31
CA ILE A 405 -10.97 19.40 11.92
C ILE A 405 -9.53 19.76 11.56
N ALA A 406 -8.60 19.34 12.41
CA ALA A 406 -7.17 19.37 12.17
C ALA A 406 -6.75 18.14 11.35
N VAL A 407 -6.04 18.36 10.24
CA VAL A 407 -5.64 17.27 9.34
C VAL A 407 -4.13 17.14 9.29
N ARG A 408 -3.61 15.95 9.63
CA ARG A 408 -2.19 15.61 9.47
C ARG A 408 -1.96 15.19 8.02
N MET A 409 -1.24 16.02 7.25
CA MET A 409 -0.89 15.67 5.87
C MET A 409 0.11 14.51 5.83
N ARG A 410 1.00 14.47 6.82
CA ARG A 410 2.03 13.47 7.02
C ARG A 410 1.99 13.06 8.50
N PRO A 411 1.84 11.78 8.84
CA PRO A 411 1.78 11.33 10.23
C PRO A 411 3.20 11.22 10.84
N THR A 412 4.03 12.26 10.66
CA THR A 412 5.39 12.33 11.22
C THR A 412 5.38 12.65 12.70
N THR A 413 4.48 13.53 13.14
CA THR A 413 4.25 13.82 14.55
C THR A 413 3.15 12.91 15.11
N SER A 414 3.40 12.34 16.30
CA SER A 414 2.43 11.46 16.95
C SER A 414 1.13 12.21 17.31
N CYS A 415 -0.02 11.51 17.26
CA CYS A 415 -1.30 12.08 17.72
C CYS A 415 -1.21 12.59 19.16
N ARG A 416 -0.47 11.87 20.02
CA ARG A 416 -0.28 12.23 21.43
C ARG A 416 0.37 13.61 21.59
N GLU A 417 1.42 13.86 20.83
CA GLU A 417 2.16 15.12 20.89
C GLU A 417 1.30 16.29 20.37
N LEU A 418 0.63 16.12 19.23
CA LEU A 418 -0.28 17.14 18.69
C LEU A 418 -1.43 17.44 19.64
N ARG A 419 -2.02 16.42 20.28
CA ARG A 419 -3.07 16.61 21.28
C ARG A 419 -2.57 17.33 22.53
N ALA A 420 -1.39 16.98 23.03
CA ALA A 420 -0.78 17.69 24.15
C ALA A 420 -0.57 19.19 23.80
N ARG A 421 -0.12 19.47 22.58
CA ARG A 421 0.05 20.83 22.06
C ARG A 421 -1.27 21.59 21.98
N LEU A 422 -2.34 20.95 21.47
CA LEU A 422 -3.68 21.54 21.40
C LEU A 422 -4.29 21.75 22.80
N ALA A 423 -4.10 20.79 23.71
CA ALA A 423 -4.58 20.89 25.09
C ALA A 423 -3.90 22.03 25.86
N ALA A 424 -2.60 22.24 25.63
CA ALA A 424 -1.83 23.33 26.25
C ALA A 424 -2.37 24.73 25.91
N ILE A 425 -3.07 24.88 24.78
CA ILE A 425 -3.72 26.13 24.35
C ILE A 425 -5.25 26.11 24.53
N GLY A 426 -5.79 25.14 25.30
CA GLY A 426 -7.22 25.06 25.61
C GLY A 426 -8.10 24.39 24.55
N LEU A 427 -7.51 23.79 23.51
CA LEU A 427 -8.23 23.28 22.32
C LEU A 427 -8.29 21.75 22.24
N HIS A 428 -8.46 21.11 23.38
CA HIS A 428 -8.58 19.65 23.52
C HIS A 428 -9.79 19.05 22.76
N HIS A 429 -10.74 19.88 22.33
CA HIS A 429 -11.96 19.46 21.62
C HIS A 429 -11.79 19.38 20.09
N ILE A 430 -10.65 19.76 19.51
CA ILE A 430 -10.40 19.69 18.06
C ILE A 430 -10.29 18.23 17.60
N ARG A 431 -10.85 17.90 16.43
CA ARG A 431 -10.76 16.56 15.84
C ARG A 431 -9.50 16.45 14.98
N LEU A 432 -8.66 15.46 15.25
CA LEU A 432 -7.48 15.15 14.44
C LEU A 432 -7.79 14.01 13.47
N VAL A 433 -7.45 14.17 12.20
CA VAL A 433 -7.63 13.16 11.14
C VAL A 433 -6.40 13.09 10.25
N ASP A 434 -6.10 11.92 9.70
CA ASP A 434 -5.02 11.75 8.72
C ASP A 434 -5.53 11.96 7.30
N ALA A 435 -4.80 12.76 6.51
CA ALA A 435 -5.16 12.97 5.10
C ALA A 435 -5.25 11.65 4.32
N PRO A 436 -4.31 10.67 4.46
CA PRO A 436 -4.45 9.36 3.82
C PRO A 436 -5.76 8.63 4.10
N ALA A 437 -6.40 8.86 5.25
CA ALA A 437 -7.64 8.19 5.59
C ALA A 437 -8.88 8.83 4.93
N ILE A 438 -8.82 10.11 4.56
CA ILE A 438 -9.87 10.81 3.80
C ILE A 438 -9.66 10.60 2.29
N LEU A 439 -8.40 10.71 1.87
CA LEU A 439 -8.02 10.68 0.46
C LEU A 439 -7.84 9.26 -0.09
N ASP A 440 -7.73 8.27 0.79
CA ASP A 440 -7.35 6.90 0.45
C ASP A 440 -6.03 6.84 -0.32
N SER A 441 -5.08 7.71 0.06
CA SER A 441 -3.90 8.02 -0.75
C SER A 441 -2.67 7.17 -0.44
N GLY A 442 -2.72 6.30 0.58
CA GLY A 442 -1.57 5.49 1.00
C GLY A 442 -0.42 6.26 1.63
N ASP A 443 0.81 5.87 1.29
CA ASP A 443 2.03 6.49 1.84
C ASP A 443 2.11 7.96 1.43
N PRO A 444 1.99 8.91 2.39
CA PRO A 444 2.09 10.34 2.07
C PRO A 444 3.50 10.75 1.63
N GLY A 445 4.51 9.89 1.80
CA GLY A 445 5.88 10.10 1.34
C GLY A 445 6.04 10.12 -0.18
N GLU A 446 5.10 9.55 -0.94
CA GLU A 446 5.14 9.61 -2.41
C GLU A 446 4.91 11.04 -2.93
N ALA A 447 3.98 11.79 -2.32
CA ALA A 447 3.73 13.17 -2.71
C ALA A 447 4.82 14.11 -2.16
N PRO A 448 5.24 15.14 -2.92
CA PRO A 448 6.22 16.11 -2.45
C PRO A 448 5.66 16.97 -1.31
N GLN A 449 6.51 17.40 -0.38
CA GLN A 449 6.10 18.23 0.76
C GLN A 449 5.48 19.56 0.30
N SER A 450 5.97 20.12 -0.81
CA SER A 450 5.39 21.33 -1.42
C SER A 450 3.94 21.16 -1.86
N ALA A 451 3.46 19.93 -2.10
CA ALA A 451 2.06 19.64 -2.46
C ALA A 451 1.13 19.46 -1.25
N ASP A 452 1.62 19.53 -0.01
CA ASP A 452 0.76 19.32 1.17
C ASP A 452 -0.39 20.33 1.25
N ARG A 453 -0.20 21.52 0.68
CA ARG A 453 -1.23 22.55 0.56
C ARG A 453 -2.35 22.13 -0.41
N ALA A 454 -1.99 21.64 -1.60
CA ALA A 454 -2.94 21.07 -2.57
C ALA A 454 -3.65 19.83 -2.01
N ARG A 455 -2.94 18.99 -1.23
CA ARG A 455 -3.52 17.82 -0.54
C ARG A 455 -4.54 18.23 0.53
N LEU A 456 -4.33 19.34 1.24
CA LEU A 456 -5.30 19.88 2.18
C LEU A 456 -6.57 20.36 1.47
N LEU A 457 -6.42 21.03 0.32
CA LEU A 457 -7.56 21.40 -0.53
C LEU A 457 -8.33 20.17 -1.02
N ARG A 458 -7.61 19.16 -1.47
CA ARG A 458 -8.16 17.86 -1.87
C ARG A 458 -9.00 17.25 -0.74
N VAL A 459 -8.50 17.24 0.50
CA VAL A 459 -9.26 16.78 1.67
C VAL A 459 -10.59 17.51 1.82
N ALA A 460 -10.58 18.85 1.76
CA ALA A 460 -11.79 19.65 1.90
C ALA A 460 -12.83 19.35 0.81
N ARG A 461 -12.40 19.22 -0.45
CA ARG A 461 -13.28 18.88 -1.57
C ARG A 461 -13.87 17.47 -1.44
N HIS A 462 -13.08 16.49 -1.00
CA HIS A 462 -13.59 15.14 -0.73
C HIS A 462 -14.63 15.10 0.40
N LEU A 463 -14.43 15.87 1.47
CA LEU A 463 -15.42 16.02 2.54
C LEU A 463 -16.71 16.65 2.01
N ARG A 464 -16.61 17.69 1.21
CA ARG A 464 -17.77 18.33 0.59
C ARG A 464 -18.50 17.43 -0.40
N ALA A 465 -17.77 16.70 -1.25
CA ALA A 465 -18.34 15.68 -2.14
C ALA A 465 -19.09 14.59 -1.35
N SER A 466 -18.67 14.33 -0.12
CA SER A 466 -19.33 13.41 0.81
C SER A 466 -20.50 14.04 1.59
N GLY A 467 -20.83 15.32 1.38
CA GLY A 467 -21.98 15.99 1.99
C GLY A 467 -21.67 16.82 3.25
N PHE A 468 -20.40 17.01 3.62
CA PHE A 468 -20.02 17.92 4.71
C PHE A 468 -20.09 19.39 4.25
N ALA A 469 -20.66 20.27 5.07
CA ALA A 469 -20.66 21.70 4.83
C ALA A 469 -19.32 22.34 5.22
N VAL A 470 -18.34 22.32 4.32
CA VAL A 470 -17.01 22.91 4.56
C VAL A 470 -17.02 24.41 4.29
N ASP A 471 -16.62 25.21 5.30
CA ASP A 471 -16.62 26.68 5.24
C ASP A 471 -15.29 27.29 4.85
N ALA A 472 -14.20 26.77 5.39
CA ALA A 472 -12.89 27.38 5.21
C ALA A 472 -11.80 26.33 5.28
N ILE A 473 -10.74 26.62 4.55
CA ILE A 473 -9.49 25.87 4.54
C ILE A 473 -8.43 26.80 5.08
N VAL A 474 -7.77 26.41 6.15
CA VAL A 474 -6.76 27.24 6.79
C VAL A 474 -5.39 26.58 6.68
N GLY A 475 -4.48 27.27 6.00
CA GLY A 475 -3.11 26.85 5.79
C GLY A 475 -2.11 27.92 6.23
N ALA A 476 -0.83 27.66 5.99
CA ALA A 476 0.25 28.64 6.12
C ALA A 476 0.94 28.81 4.75
N GLY A 477 1.18 30.05 4.31
CA GLY A 477 1.95 30.35 3.10
C GLY A 477 1.45 31.52 2.24
N HIS A 478 2.38 32.20 1.56
CA HIS A 478 2.23 33.55 0.98
C HIS A 478 1.51 33.70 -0.39
N ARG A 479 0.82 32.68 -0.92
CA ARG A 479 0.05 32.79 -2.18
C ARG A 479 -1.39 32.35 -1.94
N PRO A 480 -2.41 32.71 -2.74
CA PRO A 480 -3.73 32.07 -2.73
C PRO A 480 -3.73 30.69 -3.47
N LEU A 481 -4.59 29.74 -3.06
CA LEU A 481 -4.69 28.32 -3.48
C LEU A 481 -5.65 28.13 -4.64
N SER A 482 -6.52 29.10 -4.88
CA SER A 482 -7.57 28.96 -5.89
C SER A 482 -7.54 30.14 -6.86
N PRO A 483 -7.72 29.89 -8.16
CA PRO A 483 -8.08 30.95 -9.08
C PRO A 483 -9.40 31.61 -8.62
N PRO A 484 -9.65 32.89 -8.98
CA PRO A 484 -10.93 33.53 -8.71
C PRO A 484 -12.08 32.71 -9.30
N GLY A 485 -13.09 32.35 -8.49
CA GLY A 485 -14.31 31.69 -9.00
C GLY A 485 -14.90 30.57 -8.13
N ILE A 486 -14.19 30.06 -7.12
CA ILE A 486 -14.78 29.08 -6.19
C ILE A 486 -15.52 29.84 -5.08
N ALA A 487 -16.85 29.89 -5.18
CA ALA A 487 -17.67 30.78 -4.36
C ALA A 487 -17.92 30.28 -2.92
N TRP A 488 -17.49 29.07 -2.55
CA TRP A 488 -18.02 28.36 -1.38
C TRP A 488 -17.02 28.03 -0.26
N PHE A 489 -15.73 28.36 -0.41
CA PHE A 489 -14.79 28.34 0.72
C PHE A 489 -13.82 29.52 0.67
N ALA A 490 -13.21 29.84 1.82
CA ALA A 490 -12.17 30.84 1.96
C ALA A 490 -10.90 30.11 2.28
N GLU A 491 -9.87 30.50 1.56
CA GLU A 491 -8.54 30.18 1.97
C GLU A 491 -7.96 31.33 2.79
N VAL A 492 -7.34 30.97 3.89
CA VAL A 492 -6.79 31.92 4.84
C VAL A 492 -5.36 31.50 5.14
N ASP A 493 -4.42 32.38 4.80
CA ASP A 493 -3.08 32.34 5.36
C ASP A 493 -3.07 33.14 6.66
N LEU A 494 -2.95 32.43 7.78
CA LEU A 494 -2.95 33.06 9.10
C LEU A 494 -1.72 33.93 9.36
N ALA A 495 -0.66 33.81 8.57
CA ALA A 495 0.50 34.68 8.70
C ALA A 495 0.24 36.08 8.14
N THR A 496 -0.66 36.22 7.16
CA THR A 496 -0.82 37.46 6.37
C THR A 496 -2.24 38.04 6.40
N THR A 497 -3.24 37.26 6.81
CA THR A 497 -4.64 37.71 6.88
C THR A 497 -4.93 38.26 8.28
N ASP A 498 -5.49 39.47 8.42
CA ASP A 498 -5.96 40.00 9.72
C ASP A 498 -7.30 39.39 10.17
N ASP A 499 -7.67 39.59 11.44
CA ASP A 499 -8.87 38.96 12.04
C ASP A 499 -10.17 39.41 11.37
N ALA A 500 -10.28 40.69 10.97
CA ALA A 500 -11.49 41.22 10.34
C ALA A 500 -11.67 40.65 8.94
N THR A 501 -10.59 40.56 8.16
CA THR A 501 -10.59 39.94 6.83
C THR A 501 -10.91 38.45 6.92
N LEU A 502 -10.35 37.74 7.90
CA LEU A 502 -10.64 36.34 8.19
C LEU A 502 -12.11 36.11 8.53
N LEU A 503 -12.67 36.90 9.46
CA LEU A 503 -14.09 36.83 9.83
C LEU A 503 -14.99 37.13 8.64
N GLY A 504 -14.70 38.19 7.87
CA GLY A 504 -15.49 38.54 6.69
C GLY A 504 -15.45 37.50 5.57
N HIS A 505 -14.34 36.76 5.44
CA HIS A 505 -14.26 35.58 4.57
C HIS A 505 -15.17 34.46 5.09
N ILE A 506 -15.00 34.08 6.34
CA ILE A 506 -15.74 33.01 7.01
C ILE A 506 -17.27 33.28 7.04
N GLU A 507 -17.70 34.53 7.23
CA GLU A 507 -19.11 34.92 7.25
C GLU A 507 -19.77 34.87 5.87
N ARG A 508 -19.09 35.36 4.82
CA ARG A 508 -19.59 35.28 3.43
C ARG A 508 -19.87 33.83 3.03
N LEU A 509 -19.06 32.90 3.49
CA LEU A 509 -19.15 31.49 3.14
C LEU A 509 -20.24 30.77 3.91
N GLY A 510 -20.50 31.22 5.14
CA GLY A 510 -21.67 30.88 5.93
C GLY A 510 -23.02 31.11 5.23
N THR A 511 -23.05 31.87 4.13
CA THR A 511 -24.26 32.12 3.32
C THR A 511 -24.39 31.25 2.07
N VAL A 512 -23.35 30.49 1.72
CA VAL A 512 -23.37 29.62 0.54
C VAL A 512 -24.11 28.33 0.90
N PRO A 513 -25.15 27.93 0.13
CA PRO A 513 -25.86 26.68 0.35
C PRO A 513 -24.90 25.50 0.14
N GLY A 514 -24.56 24.79 1.21
CA GLY A 514 -24.07 23.42 1.12
C GLY A 514 -25.26 22.50 1.34
N ALA A 515 -25.46 21.49 0.49
CA ALA A 515 -26.44 20.44 0.72
C ALA A 515 -26.03 19.67 1.99
N ALA A 516 -26.43 20.16 3.16
CA ALA A 516 -26.12 19.51 4.42
C ALA A 516 -26.84 18.16 4.47
N GLY A 517 -26.07 17.08 4.55
CA GLY A 517 -26.57 15.75 4.90
C GLY A 517 -26.65 14.71 3.79
N GLN A 518 -26.40 15.05 2.52
CA GLN A 518 -26.33 14.04 1.43
C GLN A 518 -25.06 14.18 0.58
N PRO A 519 -24.45 13.05 0.16
CA PRO A 519 -23.38 13.06 -0.84
C PRO A 519 -23.83 13.71 -2.15
N LEU A 520 -22.89 14.37 -2.84
CA LEU A 520 -23.18 14.94 -4.16
C LEU A 520 -23.48 13.84 -5.18
N ALA A 521 -24.31 14.16 -6.19
CA ALA A 521 -24.49 13.29 -7.34
C ALA A 521 -23.18 13.12 -8.13
N ALA A 522 -23.04 12.02 -8.88
CA ALA A 522 -21.81 11.67 -9.61
C ALA A 522 -21.24 12.82 -10.48
N ASP A 523 -22.10 13.50 -11.24
CA ASP A 523 -21.77 14.65 -12.08
C ASP A 523 -21.21 15.82 -11.25
N ALA A 524 -21.89 16.12 -10.14
CA ALA A 524 -21.51 17.20 -9.23
C ALA A 524 -20.24 16.86 -8.42
N ILE A 525 -19.94 15.58 -8.18
CA ILE A 525 -18.66 15.15 -7.61
C ILE A 525 -17.51 15.50 -8.57
N LEU A 526 -17.68 15.23 -9.87
CA LEU A 526 -16.67 15.59 -10.86
C LEU A 526 -16.48 17.11 -10.92
N ASP A 527 -17.56 17.89 -10.96
CA ASP A 527 -17.48 19.35 -10.94
C ASP A 527 -16.75 19.90 -9.71
N GLU A 528 -17.10 19.35 -8.54
CA GLU A 528 -16.51 19.72 -7.26
C GLU A 528 -15.00 19.44 -7.22
N LEU A 529 -14.61 18.22 -7.59
CA LEU A 529 -13.23 17.77 -7.50
C LEU A 529 -12.33 18.41 -8.57
N THR A 530 -12.86 18.60 -9.79
CA THR A 530 -12.08 19.09 -10.93
C THR A 530 -12.19 20.60 -11.13
N SER A 531 -13.20 21.27 -10.56
CA SER A 531 -13.58 22.64 -10.89
C SER A 531 -13.89 22.86 -12.39
N ALA A 532 -14.27 21.81 -13.11
CA ALA A 532 -14.51 21.83 -14.55
C ALA A 532 -15.93 21.31 -14.88
N PRO A 533 -16.93 22.20 -15.04
CA PRO A 533 -18.27 21.81 -15.44
C PRO A 533 -18.31 21.19 -16.84
N ALA A 534 -19.24 20.25 -17.07
CA ALA A 534 -19.45 19.71 -18.42
C ALA A 534 -20.12 20.73 -19.34
N VAL A 535 -19.51 20.91 -20.49
CA VAL A 535 -20.01 21.72 -21.60
C VAL A 535 -20.69 20.79 -22.60
N GLY A 536 -21.96 21.01 -22.92
CA GLY A 536 -22.67 20.29 -23.99
C GLY A 536 -22.46 20.94 -25.36
N GLY A 537 -22.99 20.31 -26.41
CA GLY A 537 -23.00 20.91 -27.75
C GLY A 537 -21.79 20.58 -28.62
N ASN A 538 -21.00 19.56 -28.27
CA ASN A 538 -19.73 19.27 -28.93
C ASN A 538 -19.84 18.08 -29.89
N ALA A 539 -18.87 17.98 -30.79
CA ALA A 539 -18.57 16.76 -31.53
C ALA A 539 -17.13 16.36 -31.20
N VAL A 540 -16.93 15.11 -30.80
CA VAL A 540 -15.62 14.59 -30.39
C VAL A 540 -15.29 13.32 -31.15
N ARG A 541 -14.05 13.21 -31.63
CA ARG A 541 -13.47 11.96 -32.13
C ARG A 541 -12.25 11.62 -31.30
N VAL A 542 -12.21 10.42 -30.75
CA VAL A 542 -11.05 9.87 -30.04
C VAL A 542 -10.38 8.84 -30.95
N GLU A 543 -9.06 8.95 -31.11
CA GLU A 543 -8.25 7.97 -31.84
C GLU A 543 -7.08 7.48 -31.00
N VAL A 544 -6.61 6.27 -31.32
CA VAL A 544 -5.39 5.64 -30.78
C VAL A 544 -4.40 5.23 -31.88
N ASP A 545 -4.65 5.63 -33.13
CA ASP A 545 -3.81 5.31 -34.29
C ASP A 545 -2.94 6.51 -34.67
N ASN A 546 -1.64 6.30 -34.74
CA ASN A 546 -0.67 7.38 -34.96
C ASN A 546 -0.80 8.05 -36.33
N ALA A 547 -1.17 7.31 -37.38
CA ALA A 547 -1.36 7.88 -38.71
C ALA A 547 -2.65 8.71 -38.75
N GLU A 548 -3.74 8.24 -38.13
CA GLU A 548 -4.97 9.01 -37.99
C GLU A 548 -4.76 10.29 -37.18
N GLY A 549 -4.03 10.21 -36.05
CA GLY A 549 -3.69 11.38 -35.23
C GLY A 549 -2.84 12.40 -35.99
N ARG A 550 -1.84 11.92 -36.76
CA ARG A 550 -1.01 12.77 -37.62
C ARG A 550 -1.82 13.44 -38.72
N ALA A 551 -2.68 12.69 -39.40
CA ALA A 551 -3.55 13.22 -40.46
C ALA A 551 -4.49 14.30 -39.91
N ALA A 552 -5.14 14.03 -38.78
CA ALA A 552 -6.03 14.99 -38.13
C ALA A 552 -5.33 16.31 -37.76
N LEU A 553 -4.11 16.23 -37.23
CA LEU A 553 -3.29 17.40 -36.91
C LEU A 553 -3.00 18.23 -38.17
N LEU A 554 -2.51 17.58 -39.23
CA LEU A 554 -2.14 18.26 -40.47
C LEU A 554 -3.36 18.87 -41.17
N GLU A 555 -4.50 18.17 -41.20
CA GLU A 555 -5.76 18.65 -41.76
C GLU A 555 -6.27 19.89 -41.04
N VAL A 556 -6.24 19.88 -39.70
CA VAL A 556 -6.69 21.02 -38.89
C VAL A 556 -5.80 22.25 -39.08
N VAL A 557 -4.48 22.07 -39.17
CA VAL A 557 -3.53 23.17 -39.47
C VAL A 557 -3.71 23.68 -40.90
N ALA A 558 -3.94 22.79 -41.87
CA ALA A 558 -4.17 23.16 -43.26
C ALA A 558 -5.46 23.98 -43.43
N ALA A 559 -6.49 23.69 -42.63
CA ALA A 559 -7.77 24.41 -42.63
C ALA A 559 -7.75 25.75 -41.87
N ALA A 560 -6.66 26.10 -41.18
CA ALA A 560 -6.59 27.33 -40.39
C ALA A 560 -6.70 28.59 -41.25
N GLU A 561 -7.51 29.55 -40.78
CA GLU A 561 -7.79 30.84 -41.43
C GLU A 561 -7.27 32.06 -40.65
N ARG A 562 -7.17 31.98 -39.32
CA ARG A 562 -6.83 33.12 -38.46
C ARG A 562 -5.63 32.85 -37.56
N TRP A 563 -5.64 31.75 -36.80
CA TRP A 563 -4.53 31.38 -35.94
C TRP A 563 -4.40 29.88 -35.68
N VAL A 564 -3.18 29.48 -35.38
CA VAL A 564 -2.81 28.15 -34.85
C VAL A 564 -2.08 28.34 -33.53
N HIS A 565 -2.58 27.71 -32.47
CA HIS A 565 -1.94 27.62 -31.17
C HIS A 565 -1.46 26.19 -30.97
N LEU A 566 -0.15 25.99 -30.85
CA LEU A 566 0.46 24.68 -30.68
C LEU A 566 1.26 24.65 -29.38
N GLN A 567 0.97 23.67 -28.53
CA GLN A 567 1.67 23.42 -27.28
C GLN A 567 2.18 21.99 -27.24
N SER A 568 3.43 21.81 -26.80
CA SER A 568 4.04 20.48 -26.62
C SER A 568 5.07 20.48 -25.49
N TYR A 569 5.21 19.35 -24.82
CA TYR A 569 6.23 19.16 -23.77
C TYR A 569 7.61 18.85 -24.36
N ILE A 570 7.66 17.95 -25.35
CA ILE A 570 8.88 17.62 -26.09
C ILE A 570 8.71 18.02 -27.55
N VAL A 571 9.77 18.60 -28.12
CA VAL A 571 9.93 18.82 -29.55
C VAL A 571 11.27 18.27 -30.00
N ARG A 572 11.27 17.35 -30.97
CA ARG A 572 12.47 16.85 -31.65
C ARG A 572 12.52 17.37 -33.08
N ASP A 573 13.70 17.70 -33.56
CA ASP A 573 13.95 17.99 -34.97
C ASP A 573 14.21 16.68 -35.72
N ASP A 574 13.16 16.10 -36.29
CA ASP A 574 13.22 14.85 -37.05
C ASP A 574 12.39 14.96 -38.34
N PRO A 575 12.52 14.03 -39.30
CA PRO A 575 11.83 14.14 -40.59
C PRO A 575 10.30 14.27 -40.48
N LEU A 576 9.67 13.66 -39.48
CA LEU A 576 8.22 13.73 -39.34
C LEU A 576 7.80 15.07 -38.76
N THR A 577 8.50 15.58 -37.75
CA THR A 577 8.19 16.90 -37.19
C THR A 577 8.45 18.03 -38.18
N ARG A 578 9.30 17.81 -39.19
CA ARG A 578 9.48 18.71 -40.33
C ARG A 578 8.25 18.81 -41.24
N ASP A 579 7.44 17.77 -41.36
CA ASP A 579 6.17 17.85 -42.08
C ASP A 579 5.17 18.76 -41.34
N ILE A 580 5.20 18.73 -40.00
CA ILE A 580 4.41 19.64 -39.14
C ILE A 580 4.95 21.07 -39.24
N GLU A 581 6.27 21.25 -39.22
CA GLU A 581 6.93 22.55 -39.47
C GLU A 581 6.49 23.15 -40.81
N GLU A 582 6.48 22.34 -41.88
CA GLU A 582 6.04 22.75 -43.21
C GLU A 582 4.55 23.13 -43.23
N ALA A 583 3.68 22.38 -42.56
CA ALA A 583 2.26 22.71 -42.45
C ALA A 583 2.05 24.07 -41.75
N LEU A 584 2.79 24.34 -40.67
CA LEU A 584 2.76 25.64 -39.98
C LEU A 584 3.32 26.77 -40.86
N ARG A 585 4.40 26.51 -41.61
CA ARG A 585 4.98 27.46 -42.58
C ARG A 585 3.96 27.82 -43.67
N LEU A 586 3.24 26.83 -44.20
CA LEU A 586 2.19 27.03 -45.18
C LEU A 586 1.00 27.79 -44.59
N ALA A 587 0.66 27.56 -43.31
CA ALA A 587 -0.38 28.34 -42.63
C ALA A 587 0.01 29.81 -42.52
N THR A 588 1.20 30.12 -42.02
CA THR A 588 1.63 31.54 -41.91
C THR A 588 1.79 32.21 -43.27
N ALA A 589 2.16 31.47 -44.32
CA ALA A 589 2.18 32.00 -45.69
C ALA A 589 0.80 32.46 -46.20
N ARG A 590 -0.30 31.93 -45.62
CA ARG A 590 -1.68 32.38 -45.88
C ARG A 590 -2.12 33.56 -44.99
N GLY A 591 -1.24 34.05 -44.10
CA GLY A 591 -1.53 35.12 -43.14
C GLY A 591 -2.08 34.64 -41.79
N VAL A 592 -2.04 33.33 -41.52
CA VAL A 592 -2.47 32.75 -40.24
C VAL A 592 -1.42 33.03 -39.16
N ALA A 593 -1.82 33.57 -38.02
CA ALA A 593 -0.90 33.78 -36.89
C ALA A 593 -0.59 32.45 -36.18
N VAL A 594 0.69 32.11 -36.02
CA VAL A 594 1.09 30.85 -35.37
C VAL A 594 1.76 31.15 -34.03
N ARG A 595 1.27 30.54 -32.95
CA ARG A 595 1.85 30.63 -31.60
C ARG A 595 2.27 29.24 -31.16
N VAL A 596 3.55 29.07 -30.88
CA VAL A 596 4.13 27.79 -30.43
C VAL A 596 4.64 27.95 -29.01
N LEU A 597 4.09 27.18 -28.08
CA LEU A 597 4.52 27.11 -26.69
C LEU A 597 5.17 25.76 -26.41
N VAL A 598 6.36 25.75 -25.84
CA VAL A 598 7.05 24.50 -25.48
C VAL A 598 7.54 24.53 -24.06
N ASP A 599 7.71 23.35 -23.45
CA ASP A 599 8.49 23.25 -22.22
C ASP A 599 9.97 23.51 -22.51
N SER A 600 10.61 24.41 -21.75
CA SER A 600 12.00 24.78 -22.03
C SER A 600 13.00 23.63 -21.87
N LEU A 601 12.85 22.83 -20.81
CA LEU A 601 13.82 21.82 -20.40
C LEU A 601 13.75 20.61 -21.34
N TYR A 602 12.56 20.10 -21.58
CA TYR A 602 12.36 18.87 -22.34
C TYR A 602 12.35 19.07 -23.85
N SER A 603 12.08 20.28 -24.32
CA SER A 603 12.31 20.65 -25.72
C SER A 603 13.71 21.20 -26.00
N LEU A 604 14.56 21.32 -24.97
CA LEU A 604 15.91 21.88 -25.05
C LEU A 604 15.93 23.26 -25.75
N HIS A 605 15.01 24.14 -25.34
CA HIS A 605 14.85 25.46 -25.93
C HIS A 605 14.60 26.50 -24.83
N GLY A 606 15.56 27.40 -24.62
CA GLY A 606 15.47 28.43 -23.59
C GLY A 606 15.80 27.94 -22.17
N SER A 607 16.36 26.74 -22.02
CA SER A 607 16.98 26.25 -20.79
C SER A 607 18.48 26.06 -20.98
N PHE A 608 19.31 26.52 -20.04
CA PHE A 608 20.77 26.39 -20.08
C PHE A 608 21.42 26.94 -21.38
N GLY A 609 20.79 27.93 -22.01
CA GLY A 609 21.23 28.49 -23.29
C GLY A 609 21.03 27.56 -24.50
N ALA A 610 20.35 26.41 -24.33
CA ALA A 610 20.04 25.51 -25.43
C ALA A 610 18.99 26.12 -26.37
N GLU A 611 19.14 25.85 -27.67
CA GLU A 611 18.22 26.26 -28.71
C GLU A 611 17.90 25.07 -29.62
N ASN A 612 16.63 24.66 -29.62
CA ASN A 612 16.12 23.64 -30.54
C ASN A 612 16.07 24.15 -31.98
N ALA A 613 16.71 23.43 -32.90
CA ALA A 613 16.86 23.85 -34.30
C ALA A 613 15.52 23.98 -35.05
N LEU A 614 14.54 23.11 -34.81
CA LEU A 614 13.21 23.22 -35.44
C LEU A 614 12.49 24.48 -34.96
N LEU A 615 12.53 24.74 -33.65
CA LEU A 615 11.89 25.91 -33.06
C LEU A 615 12.57 27.22 -33.51
N ALA A 616 13.89 27.23 -33.63
CA ALA A 616 14.64 28.38 -34.16
C ALA A 616 14.26 28.70 -35.61
N ARG A 617 14.07 27.67 -36.46
CA ARG A 617 13.60 27.84 -37.84
C ARG A 617 12.17 28.38 -37.89
N LEU A 618 11.28 27.90 -37.03
CA LEU A 618 9.92 28.45 -36.92
C LEU A 618 9.92 29.91 -36.45
N ALA A 619 10.75 30.25 -35.47
CA ALA A 619 10.79 31.57 -34.86
C ALA A 619 11.21 32.70 -35.81
N VAL A 620 11.93 32.40 -36.90
CA VAL A 620 12.33 33.40 -37.91
C VAL A 620 11.28 33.61 -39.00
N LEU A 621 10.21 32.81 -39.04
CA LEU A 621 9.13 32.97 -40.01
C LEU A 621 8.23 34.15 -39.64
N PRO A 622 7.84 35.00 -40.61
CA PRO A 622 6.85 36.06 -40.36
C PRO A 622 5.55 35.46 -39.81
N GLY A 623 4.93 36.12 -38.83
CA GLY A 623 3.65 35.69 -38.26
C GLY A 623 3.73 34.51 -37.27
N VAL A 624 4.93 34.00 -36.98
CA VAL A 624 5.16 32.93 -36.00
C VAL A 624 5.79 33.51 -34.73
N GLU A 625 5.25 33.13 -33.57
CA GLU A 625 5.81 33.46 -32.26
C GLU A 625 6.07 32.17 -31.48
N VAL A 626 7.32 31.94 -31.09
CA VAL A 626 7.74 30.77 -30.30
C VAL A 626 8.10 31.22 -28.89
N ARG A 627 7.55 30.55 -27.88
CA ARG A 627 7.84 30.80 -26.46
C ARG A 627 8.12 29.50 -25.73
N ALA A 628 8.89 29.62 -24.65
CA ALA A 628 9.21 28.52 -23.76
C ALA A 628 8.65 28.78 -22.35
N SER A 629 7.93 27.82 -21.80
CA SER A 629 7.49 27.81 -20.40
C SER A 629 8.60 27.27 -19.49
N GLY A 630 8.60 27.71 -18.22
CA GLY A 630 9.50 27.20 -17.19
C GLY A 630 11.00 27.37 -17.48
N ARG A 631 11.40 28.49 -18.11
CA ARG A 631 12.81 28.75 -18.49
C ARG A 631 13.77 28.55 -17.32
N ILE A 632 14.93 27.96 -17.60
CA ILE A 632 15.99 27.71 -16.61
C ILE A 632 17.27 28.42 -17.08
N ASP A 633 17.55 29.59 -16.50
CA ASP A 633 18.72 30.42 -16.86
C ASP A 633 19.90 30.29 -15.86
N GLY A 634 19.76 29.45 -14.81
CA GLY A 634 20.75 29.25 -13.75
C GLY A 634 20.74 27.84 -13.15
N VAL A 635 21.27 27.67 -11.93
CA VAL A 635 21.20 26.40 -11.20
C VAL A 635 19.76 26.18 -10.72
N PRO A 636 19.03 25.19 -11.25
CA PRO A 636 17.64 24.98 -10.87
C PRO A 636 17.55 24.27 -9.52
N ASP A 637 16.49 24.55 -8.77
CA ASP A 637 16.06 23.71 -7.67
C ASP A 637 15.19 22.53 -8.17
N LEU A 638 14.74 21.70 -7.23
CA LEU A 638 13.92 20.53 -7.57
C LEU A 638 12.58 20.92 -8.19
N GLU A 639 11.97 22.01 -7.74
CA GLU A 639 10.68 22.47 -8.26
C GLU A 639 10.82 22.96 -9.70
N ALA A 640 11.83 23.76 -10.02
CA ALA A 640 12.10 24.19 -11.39
C ALA A 640 12.36 23.01 -12.36
N LEU A 641 12.93 21.90 -11.87
CA LEU A 641 13.15 20.68 -12.65
C LEU A 641 11.91 19.80 -12.80
N LYS A 642 11.00 19.80 -11.82
CA LYS A 642 9.85 18.87 -11.75
C LYS A 642 8.52 19.52 -12.11
N HIS A 643 8.28 20.76 -11.72
CA HIS A 643 7.11 21.53 -12.12
C HIS A 643 7.30 22.05 -13.55
N ARG A 644 6.83 21.24 -14.49
CA ARG A 644 6.94 21.49 -15.93
C ARG A 644 5.56 21.57 -16.57
N ASP A 645 5.50 22.20 -17.74
CA ASP A 645 4.24 22.28 -18.49
C ASP A 645 4.09 21.07 -19.42
N HIS A 646 3.35 20.06 -18.96
CA HIS A 646 3.21 18.78 -19.66
C HIS A 646 2.01 18.76 -20.62
N ARG A 647 1.28 19.87 -20.79
CA ARG A 647 0.13 19.97 -21.71
C ARG A 647 0.55 19.87 -23.17
N LYS A 648 -0.29 19.21 -23.98
CA LYS A 648 -0.14 19.12 -25.43
C LYS A 648 -1.47 19.45 -26.08
N ILE A 649 -1.51 20.62 -26.71
CA ILE A 649 -2.75 21.23 -27.22
C ILE A 649 -2.47 21.77 -28.61
N LEU A 650 -3.37 21.49 -29.55
CA LEU A 650 -3.50 22.26 -30.79
C LEU A 650 -4.86 22.95 -30.74
N SER A 651 -4.93 24.27 -30.85
CA SER A 651 -6.18 25.02 -31.00
C SER A 651 -6.10 25.86 -32.28
N VAL A 652 -7.11 25.73 -33.14
CA VAL A 652 -7.17 26.44 -34.42
C VAL A 652 -8.42 27.28 -34.48
N ASP A 653 -8.21 28.57 -34.75
CA ASP A 653 -9.24 29.58 -35.00
C ASP A 653 -10.28 29.74 -33.86
N GLY A 654 -10.02 29.13 -32.70
CA GLY A 654 -10.95 29.02 -31.58
C GLY A 654 -12.21 28.23 -31.91
N VAL A 655 -12.16 27.29 -32.87
CA VAL A 655 -13.33 26.47 -33.31
C VAL A 655 -13.08 24.97 -33.33
N VAL A 656 -11.83 24.54 -33.38
CA VAL A 656 -11.41 23.14 -33.29
C VAL A 656 -10.15 23.04 -32.43
N ALA A 657 -10.07 22.00 -31.62
CA ALA A 657 -8.88 21.71 -30.85
C ALA A 657 -8.54 20.21 -30.84
N ILE A 658 -7.27 19.89 -30.66
CA ILE A 658 -6.77 18.54 -30.38
C ILE A 658 -6.11 18.58 -29.01
N VAL A 659 -6.58 17.73 -28.11
CA VAL A 659 -5.91 17.42 -26.84
C VAL A 659 -5.32 16.02 -26.99
N THR A 660 -4.02 15.87 -26.73
CA THR A 660 -3.30 14.65 -27.07
C THR A 660 -2.28 14.24 -26.01
N GLY A 661 -1.96 12.95 -25.95
CA GLY A 661 -0.78 12.46 -25.23
C GLY A 661 0.52 12.66 -26.03
N ARG A 662 0.42 12.93 -27.34
CA ARG A 662 1.55 12.95 -28.28
C ARG A 662 2.40 14.20 -28.19
N ASN A 663 3.70 14.01 -28.06
CA ASN A 663 4.69 15.08 -28.26
C ASN A 663 5.05 15.22 -29.75
N LEU A 664 5.75 16.31 -30.09
CA LEU A 664 6.30 16.48 -31.45
C LEU A 664 7.60 15.67 -31.60
N ALA A 665 7.47 14.38 -31.91
CA ALA A 665 8.55 13.53 -32.40
C ALA A 665 8.01 12.36 -33.23
N ALA A 666 8.85 11.77 -34.08
CA ALA A 666 8.48 10.71 -34.99
C ALA A 666 7.85 9.47 -34.30
N SER A 667 8.33 9.07 -33.13
CA SER A 667 7.83 7.89 -32.40
C SER A 667 6.35 7.98 -32.03
N TYR A 668 5.80 9.19 -31.88
CA TYR A 668 4.41 9.44 -31.51
C TYR A 668 3.44 9.40 -32.69
N TYR A 669 3.95 9.66 -33.89
CA TYR A 669 3.10 9.90 -35.07
C TYR A 669 3.37 8.91 -36.20
N ARG A 670 4.42 8.10 -36.15
CA ARG A 670 4.60 6.96 -37.08
C ARG A 670 3.67 5.83 -36.68
N SER A 671 2.88 5.29 -37.61
CA SER A 671 2.10 4.07 -37.34
C SER A 671 2.99 2.83 -37.37
N PHE A 672 2.60 1.80 -36.62
CA PHE A 672 3.31 0.52 -36.58
C PHE A 672 3.47 -0.13 -37.95
N GLY A 673 2.53 0.11 -38.88
CA GLY A 673 2.59 -0.41 -40.24
C GLY A 673 3.39 0.43 -41.24
N GLU A 674 3.81 1.64 -40.88
CA GLU A 674 4.54 2.56 -41.77
C GLU A 674 6.06 2.43 -41.65
N VAL A 675 6.55 1.86 -40.54
CA VAL A 675 7.98 1.80 -40.25
C VAL A 675 8.56 0.45 -40.65
N PRO A 676 9.60 0.42 -41.49
CA PRO A 676 10.32 -0.81 -41.76
C PRO A 676 11.18 -1.18 -40.54
N LEU A 677 10.63 -2.00 -39.65
CA LEU A 677 11.33 -2.48 -38.47
C LEU A 677 12.16 -3.72 -38.79
N GLU A 678 13.45 -3.63 -38.50
CA GLU A 678 14.44 -4.72 -38.52
C GLU A 678 14.99 -4.96 -37.11
N ALA A 679 15.62 -6.12 -36.85
CA ALA A 679 16.24 -6.41 -35.54
C ALA A 679 17.31 -5.39 -35.12
N THR A 680 17.90 -4.68 -36.09
CA THR A 680 18.92 -3.64 -35.85
C THR A 680 18.34 -2.24 -35.68
N THR A 681 17.01 -2.08 -35.80
CA THR A 681 16.36 -0.77 -35.69
C THR A 681 16.63 -0.15 -34.32
N PRO A 682 17.14 1.08 -34.22
CA PRO A 682 17.29 1.73 -32.92
C PRO A 682 15.95 1.89 -32.21
N GLN A 683 15.96 1.80 -30.88
CA GLN A 683 14.77 1.99 -30.03
C GLN A 683 13.98 3.26 -30.37
N GLU A 684 14.65 4.36 -30.73
CA GLU A 684 14.02 5.64 -31.08
C GLU A 684 13.23 5.59 -32.39
N GLY A 685 13.51 4.60 -33.23
CA GLY A 685 12.78 4.33 -34.47
C GLY A 685 11.50 3.53 -34.27
N VAL A 686 11.31 2.90 -33.10
CA VAL A 686 10.14 2.06 -32.81
C VAL A 686 8.93 2.94 -32.43
N PRO A 687 7.78 2.82 -33.13
CA PRO A 687 6.56 3.57 -32.80
C PRO A 687 6.01 3.28 -31.41
N TRP A 688 5.30 4.26 -30.84
CA TRP A 688 4.63 4.16 -29.53
C TRP A 688 3.12 4.16 -29.71
N LEU A 689 2.37 3.51 -28.81
CA LEU A 689 0.92 3.68 -28.75
C LEU A 689 0.58 4.97 -27.99
N ASP A 690 -0.22 5.84 -28.58
CA ASP A 690 -0.70 7.07 -27.96
C ASP A 690 -2.14 7.39 -28.41
N ALA A 691 -2.75 8.45 -27.88
CA ALA A 691 -4.14 8.82 -28.17
C ALA A 691 -4.34 10.35 -28.30
N SER A 692 -5.36 10.75 -29.07
CA SER A 692 -5.82 12.14 -29.15
C SER A 692 -7.35 12.23 -29.15
N ALA A 693 -7.85 13.36 -28.66
CA ALA A 693 -9.24 13.78 -28.81
C ALA A 693 -9.29 15.03 -29.70
N LEU A 694 -9.94 14.91 -30.85
CA LEU A 694 -10.32 16.02 -31.71
C LEU A 694 -11.68 16.55 -31.26
N VAL A 695 -11.74 17.81 -30.84
CA VAL A 695 -12.92 18.45 -30.27
C VAL A 695 -13.35 19.62 -31.15
N ARG A 696 -14.65 19.68 -31.46
CA ARG A 696 -15.32 20.83 -32.08
C ARG A 696 -16.53 21.22 -31.24
N GLY A 697 -16.82 22.52 -31.17
CA GLY A 697 -17.94 23.05 -30.40
C GLY A 697 -17.51 23.86 -29.17
N PRO A 698 -18.44 24.17 -28.26
CA PRO A 698 -18.23 25.14 -27.19
C PRO A 698 -17.06 24.81 -26.25
N ALA A 699 -16.72 23.53 -26.03
CA ALA A 699 -15.60 23.10 -25.19
C ALA A 699 -14.21 23.55 -25.70
N VAL A 700 -14.09 23.88 -26.99
CA VAL A 700 -12.84 24.43 -27.56
C VAL A 700 -12.45 25.74 -26.87
N ALA A 701 -13.41 26.52 -26.38
CA ALA A 701 -13.12 27.76 -25.67
C ALA A 701 -12.31 27.51 -24.39
N GLU A 702 -12.61 26.44 -23.65
CA GLU A 702 -11.88 26.08 -22.42
C GLU A 702 -10.48 25.54 -22.73
N ILE A 703 -10.34 24.78 -23.81
CA ILE A 703 -9.03 24.28 -24.28
C ILE A 703 -8.15 25.45 -24.73
N ASP A 704 -8.71 26.42 -25.46
CA ASP A 704 -8.00 27.62 -25.90
C ASP A 704 -7.63 28.53 -24.72
N ASP A 705 -8.50 28.65 -23.71
CA ASP A 705 -8.22 29.38 -22.46
C ASP A 705 -7.06 28.73 -21.68
N ALA A 706 -6.94 27.40 -21.69
CA ALA A 706 -5.83 26.68 -21.07
C ALA A 706 -4.49 27.03 -21.74
N PHE A 707 -4.46 27.02 -23.07
CA PHE A 707 -3.29 27.46 -23.85
C PHE A 707 -3.00 28.95 -23.58
N MET A 708 -4.01 29.82 -23.61
CA MET A 708 -3.87 31.25 -23.36
C MET A 708 -3.27 31.55 -21.98
N SER A 709 -3.70 30.80 -20.95
CA SER A 709 -3.17 30.92 -19.60
C SER A 709 -1.67 30.63 -19.56
N ALA A 710 -1.24 29.53 -20.19
CA ALA A 710 0.17 29.13 -20.28
C ALA A 710 1.00 30.13 -21.10
N TRP A 711 0.44 30.58 -22.22
CA TRP A 711 1.04 31.57 -23.11
C TRP A 711 1.31 32.90 -22.42
N ARG A 712 0.34 33.40 -21.64
CA ARG A 712 0.49 34.63 -20.84
C ARG A 712 1.55 34.47 -19.76
N ALA A 713 1.61 33.31 -19.11
CA ALA A 713 2.66 33.03 -18.12
C ALA A 713 4.06 33.04 -18.76
N ALA A 714 4.17 32.65 -20.03
CA ALA A 714 5.40 32.77 -20.83
C ALA A 714 5.62 34.18 -21.44
N GLY A 715 4.85 35.20 -21.01
CA GLY A 715 4.99 36.60 -21.42
C GLY A 715 4.30 36.95 -22.75
N GLY A 716 3.46 36.07 -23.28
CA GLY A 716 2.71 36.30 -24.51
C GLY A 716 1.46 37.17 -24.31
N LEU A 717 1.03 37.83 -25.39
CA LEU A 717 -0.19 38.66 -25.36
C LEU A 717 -1.45 37.80 -25.40
N ALA A 718 -2.45 38.21 -24.61
CA ALA A 718 -3.78 37.59 -24.61
C ALA A 718 -4.58 37.98 -25.87
N TRP A 719 -5.57 37.16 -26.23
CA TRP A 719 -6.54 37.45 -27.28
C TRP A 719 -7.96 37.38 -26.74
N THR A 720 -8.92 37.82 -27.55
CA THR A 720 -10.33 37.74 -27.20
C THR A 720 -10.80 36.30 -27.26
N ARG A 721 -11.33 35.82 -26.13
CA ARG A 721 -11.97 34.50 -26.03
C ARG A 721 -13.11 34.37 -27.04
N ARG A 722 -13.19 33.22 -27.71
CA ARG A 722 -14.28 32.85 -28.61
C ARG A 722 -14.96 31.59 -28.11
N VAL A 723 -16.29 31.57 -28.14
CA VAL A 723 -17.09 30.37 -27.89
C VAL A 723 -17.70 29.95 -29.23
N PRO A 724 -17.36 28.77 -29.76
CA PRO A 724 -18.02 28.23 -30.94
C PRO A 724 -19.50 27.97 -30.72
N GLU A 725 -20.26 28.01 -31.81
CA GLU A 725 -21.62 27.47 -31.81
C GLU A 725 -21.61 25.95 -31.56
N PRO A 726 -22.67 25.40 -30.97
CA PRO A 726 -22.86 23.95 -30.86
C PRO A 726 -22.81 23.24 -32.22
N VAL A 727 -22.15 22.08 -32.28
CA VAL A 727 -21.98 21.26 -33.51
C VAL A 727 -22.33 19.79 -33.33
N GLY A 728 -22.74 19.39 -32.13
CA GLY A 728 -23.15 18.03 -31.78
C GLY A 728 -23.84 18.01 -30.42
N ASP A 729 -23.97 16.84 -29.80
CA ASP A 729 -24.65 16.61 -28.52
C ASP A 729 -23.73 16.09 -27.40
N THR A 730 -22.47 15.78 -27.71
CA THR A 730 -21.49 15.28 -26.75
C THR A 730 -21.20 16.29 -25.64
N ARG A 731 -21.24 15.81 -24.39
CA ARG A 731 -20.79 16.56 -23.20
C ARG A 731 -19.29 16.34 -22.99
N VAL A 732 -18.57 17.43 -22.74
CA VAL A 732 -17.12 17.43 -22.52
C VAL A 732 -16.79 18.23 -21.28
N ARG A 733 -15.94 17.69 -20.39
CA ARG A 733 -15.27 18.46 -19.33
C ARG A 733 -13.81 18.65 -19.70
N VAL A 734 -13.32 19.88 -19.61
CA VAL A 734 -11.90 20.21 -19.82
C VAL A 734 -11.25 20.46 -18.47
N VAL A 735 -10.57 19.45 -17.95
CA VAL A 735 -9.90 19.50 -16.65
C VAL A 735 -8.49 20.07 -16.82
N ILE A 736 -8.24 21.24 -16.22
CA ILE A 736 -6.93 21.89 -16.20
C ILE A 736 -6.32 21.77 -14.82
N HIS A 737 -5.21 21.05 -14.72
CA HIS A 737 -4.43 20.87 -13.50
C HIS A 737 -3.16 21.72 -13.55
N ARG A 738 -2.85 22.40 -12.45
CA ARG A 738 -1.67 23.25 -12.29
C ARG A 738 -0.73 22.73 -11.20
N GLY A 739 0.01 21.66 -11.46
CA GLY A 739 1.06 21.13 -10.59
C GLY A 739 0.79 21.29 -9.09
N LEU A 740 1.71 21.94 -8.37
CA LEU A 740 1.68 22.06 -6.92
C LEU A 740 0.50 22.89 -6.36
N GLU A 741 -0.31 23.53 -7.22
CA GLU A 741 -1.47 24.34 -6.81
C GLU A 741 -2.72 23.47 -6.57
N ASP A 742 -2.92 22.37 -7.32
CA ASP A 742 -4.13 21.54 -7.23
C ASP A 742 -3.85 20.04 -7.51
N THR A 743 -4.89 19.21 -7.61
CA THR A 743 -4.76 17.76 -7.89
C THR A 743 -5.82 17.28 -8.90
N ARG A 744 -6.33 18.19 -9.74
CA ARG A 744 -7.61 18.00 -10.45
C ARG A 744 -7.65 16.77 -11.37
N THR A 745 -6.56 16.44 -12.08
CA THR A 745 -6.52 15.26 -12.95
C THR A 745 -6.47 13.96 -12.15
N LEU A 746 -5.69 13.93 -11.06
CA LEU A 746 -5.69 12.81 -10.10
C LEU A 746 -7.09 12.58 -9.54
N ASP A 747 -7.77 13.64 -9.13
CA ASP A 747 -9.12 13.54 -8.56
C ASP A 747 -10.18 13.16 -9.59
N ALA A 748 -10.05 13.62 -10.84
CA ALA A 748 -10.88 13.18 -11.95
C ALA A 748 -10.78 11.66 -12.14
N TYR A 749 -9.57 11.12 -12.25
CA TYR A 749 -9.36 9.68 -12.40
C TYR A 749 -9.88 8.89 -11.20
N VAL A 750 -9.57 9.30 -9.97
CA VAL A 750 -10.08 8.63 -8.74
C VAL A 750 -11.61 8.64 -8.72
N ALA A 751 -12.26 9.75 -9.07
CA ALA A 751 -13.71 9.86 -9.10
C ALA A 751 -14.33 8.92 -10.15
N LEU A 752 -13.81 8.91 -11.38
CA LEU A 752 -14.27 8.03 -12.45
C LEU A 752 -14.14 6.54 -12.08
N ILE A 753 -12.98 6.14 -11.52
CA ILE A 753 -12.73 4.76 -11.10
C ILE A 753 -13.66 4.34 -9.95
N ARG A 754 -13.92 5.24 -8.98
CA ARG A 754 -14.83 4.97 -7.86
C ARG A 754 -16.28 4.87 -8.30
N GLN A 755 -16.67 5.60 -9.35
CA GLN A 755 -18.03 5.60 -9.88
C GLN A 755 -18.31 4.42 -10.84
N ALA A 756 -17.27 3.77 -11.39
CA ALA A 756 -17.39 2.62 -12.27
C ALA A 756 -18.25 1.49 -11.67
N ARG A 757 -19.13 0.90 -12.48
CA ARG A 757 -20.13 -0.10 -12.06
C ARG A 757 -19.96 -1.47 -12.70
N GLN A 758 -19.48 -1.55 -13.92
CA GLN A 758 -19.44 -2.78 -14.71
C GLN A 758 -18.03 -3.08 -15.23
N ARG A 759 -17.41 -2.13 -15.94
CA ARG A 759 -16.11 -2.33 -16.56
C ARG A 759 -15.30 -1.04 -16.60
N LEU A 760 -13.98 -1.21 -16.54
CA LEU A 760 -13.00 -0.14 -16.60
C LEU A 760 -11.80 -0.62 -17.42
N THR A 761 -11.41 0.12 -18.46
CA THR A 761 -10.15 -0.11 -19.17
C THR A 761 -9.24 1.10 -18.99
N VAL A 762 -8.01 0.87 -18.54
CA VAL A 762 -6.95 1.89 -18.43
C VAL A 762 -5.87 1.60 -19.46
N VAL A 763 -5.38 2.61 -20.16
CA VAL A 763 -4.15 2.51 -20.97
C VAL A 763 -3.15 3.49 -20.40
N ASN A 764 -2.03 2.96 -19.91
CA ASN A 764 -0.98 3.74 -19.26
C ASN A 764 0.32 2.92 -19.18
N GLY A 765 1.44 3.50 -19.61
CA GLY A 765 2.77 2.88 -19.51
C GLY A 765 3.63 3.33 -18.33
N PHE A 766 3.12 4.20 -17.47
CA PHE A 766 3.86 4.82 -16.36
C PHE A 766 3.55 4.17 -15.00
N PRO A 767 4.36 4.38 -13.94
CA PRO A 767 4.05 3.87 -12.61
C PRO A 767 2.70 4.37 -12.10
N VAL A 768 1.82 3.46 -11.68
CA VAL A 768 0.52 3.84 -11.09
C VAL A 768 0.76 4.32 -9.66
N SER A 769 0.36 5.57 -9.38
CA SER A 769 0.43 6.19 -8.06
C SER A 769 -0.48 5.48 -7.06
N GLU A 770 -0.11 5.56 -5.78
CA GLU A 770 -0.80 4.85 -4.72
C GLU A 770 -2.31 5.17 -4.57
N PRO A 771 -2.79 6.43 -4.73
CA PRO A 771 -4.22 6.73 -4.70
C PRO A 771 -5.00 6.08 -5.86
N LEU A 772 -4.40 6.03 -7.06
CA LEU A 772 -5.02 5.39 -8.23
C LEU A 772 -4.99 3.87 -8.10
N SER A 773 -3.89 3.32 -7.60
CA SER A 773 -3.76 1.90 -7.29
C SER A 773 -4.87 1.43 -6.35
N ARG A 774 -5.08 2.13 -5.22
CA ARG A 774 -6.18 1.82 -4.29
C ARG A 774 -7.56 1.97 -4.93
N ALA A 775 -7.77 3.01 -5.74
CA ALA A 775 -9.05 3.17 -6.43
C ALA A 775 -9.34 2.00 -7.38
N LEU A 776 -8.33 1.53 -8.12
CA LEU A 776 -8.43 0.40 -9.05
C LEU A 776 -8.67 -0.93 -8.32
N VAL A 777 -7.92 -1.18 -7.24
CA VAL A 777 -8.14 -2.35 -6.36
C VAL A 777 -9.55 -2.33 -5.80
N GLY A 778 -9.99 -1.19 -5.24
CA GLY A 778 -11.33 -1.04 -4.71
C GLY A 778 -12.42 -1.22 -5.77
N ALA A 779 -12.16 -0.91 -7.05
CA ALA A 779 -13.08 -1.22 -8.14
C ALA A 779 -13.16 -2.72 -8.42
N ALA A 780 -12.02 -3.42 -8.48
CA ALA A 780 -11.96 -4.87 -8.65
C ALA A 780 -12.65 -5.60 -7.48
N GLU A 781 -12.44 -5.16 -6.24
CA GLU A 781 -13.10 -5.72 -5.05
C GLU A 781 -14.63 -5.56 -5.07
N ARG A 782 -15.14 -4.49 -5.71
CA ARG A 782 -16.58 -4.29 -5.96
C ARG A 782 -17.13 -5.17 -7.10
N GLY A 783 -16.29 -5.96 -7.75
CA GLY A 783 -16.66 -6.81 -8.89
C GLY A 783 -16.68 -6.09 -10.24
N VAL A 784 -16.14 -4.87 -10.34
CA VAL A 784 -15.94 -4.19 -11.63
C VAL A 784 -14.84 -4.91 -12.39
N ARG A 785 -15.07 -5.20 -13.68
CA ARG A 785 -14.01 -5.77 -14.53
C ARG A 785 -12.98 -4.71 -14.86
N VAL A 786 -11.82 -4.73 -14.21
CA VAL A 786 -10.73 -3.78 -14.44
C VAL A 786 -9.67 -4.38 -15.36
N ARG A 787 -9.39 -3.70 -16.47
CA ARG A 787 -8.34 -4.05 -17.44
C ARG A 787 -7.30 -2.93 -17.53
N ILE A 788 -6.03 -3.28 -17.63
CA ILE A 788 -4.94 -2.33 -17.86
C ILE A 788 -4.10 -2.78 -19.05
N LEU A 789 -3.97 -1.93 -20.07
CA LEU A 789 -3.02 -2.09 -21.16
C LEU A 789 -1.78 -1.24 -20.87
N PHE A 790 -0.62 -1.88 -20.77
CA PHE A 790 0.66 -1.23 -20.48
C PHE A 790 1.72 -1.64 -21.52
N GLY A 791 2.86 -0.97 -21.53
CA GLY A 791 3.94 -1.23 -22.50
C GLY A 791 5.31 -1.30 -21.85
N HIS A 792 6.33 -1.18 -22.68
CA HIS A 792 7.73 -1.16 -22.26
C HIS A 792 8.39 0.16 -22.65
N PHE A 793 9.02 0.87 -21.70
CA PHE A 793 9.85 2.04 -21.98
C PHE A 793 10.99 1.70 -22.95
N ARG A 794 11.58 0.51 -22.78
CA ARG A 794 12.49 -0.08 -23.76
C ARG A 794 11.74 -1.14 -24.57
N ALA A 795 11.48 -0.85 -25.84
CA ALA A 795 10.76 -1.77 -26.71
C ALA A 795 11.56 -3.05 -26.88
N LEU A 796 10.82 -4.16 -26.94
CA LEU A 796 11.36 -5.50 -27.03
C LEU A 796 10.89 -6.19 -28.30
N HIS A 797 11.68 -7.13 -28.79
CA HIS A 797 11.24 -8.15 -29.72
C HIS A 797 10.31 -9.16 -29.02
N ALA A 798 9.67 -10.01 -29.81
CA ALA A 798 8.77 -11.06 -29.34
C ALA A 798 9.39 -11.95 -28.24
N ASP A 799 10.66 -12.30 -28.38
CA ASP A 799 11.42 -13.15 -27.46
C ASP A 799 11.92 -12.42 -26.19
N GLY A 800 11.64 -11.12 -26.08
CA GLY A 800 12.06 -10.28 -24.96
C GLY A 800 13.45 -9.67 -25.10
N THR A 801 14.16 -9.91 -26.22
CA THR A 801 15.39 -9.20 -26.51
C THR A 801 15.09 -7.72 -26.78
N PRO A 802 15.88 -6.78 -26.25
CA PRO A 802 15.59 -5.37 -26.43
C PRO A 802 16.15 -4.84 -27.76
N PHE A 803 15.45 -3.89 -28.37
CA PHE A 803 15.99 -3.16 -29.51
C PHE A 803 17.29 -2.39 -29.11
N PRO A 804 18.25 -2.22 -30.04
CA PRO A 804 19.53 -1.56 -29.77
C PRO A 804 19.37 -0.07 -29.43
N GLY A 805 20.27 0.45 -28.60
CA GLY A 805 20.27 1.83 -28.10
C GLY A 805 20.66 1.92 -26.62
N VAL A 806 21.06 3.11 -26.16
CA VAL A 806 21.45 3.33 -24.75
C VAL A 806 20.21 3.66 -23.93
N ALA A 807 19.76 2.73 -23.08
CA ALA A 807 18.60 2.95 -22.24
C ALA A 807 18.57 2.23 -20.86
N PRO A 808 19.68 2.15 -20.07
CA PRO A 808 19.62 1.53 -18.74
C PRO A 808 18.54 2.12 -17.82
N LEU A 809 18.27 3.43 -17.94
CA LEU A 809 17.20 4.10 -17.19
C LEU A 809 15.79 3.65 -17.61
N HIS A 810 15.58 3.30 -18.88
CA HIS A 810 14.28 2.79 -19.35
C HIS A 810 14.02 1.38 -18.83
N GLU A 811 15.04 0.52 -18.75
CA GLU A 811 14.88 -0.80 -18.13
C GLU A 811 14.49 -0.69 -16.66
N LEU A 812 15.13 0.24 -15.94
CA LEU A 812 14.79 0.54 -14.56
C LEU A 812 13.36 1.10 -14.43
N ALA A 813 12.96 1.99 -15.34
CA ALA A 813 11.60 2.52 -15.40
C ALA A 813 10.58 1.41 -15.65
N ASP A 814 10.87 0.43 -16.52
CA ASP A 814 10.03 -0.75 -16.74
C ASP A 814 9.86 -1.55 -15.44
N GLN A 815 10.95 -1.80 -14.70
CA GLN A 815 10.86 -2.55 -13.44
C GLN A 815 9.96 -1.83 -12.40
N VAL A 816 10.07 -0.51 -12.30
CA VAL A 816 9.26 0.29 -11.36
C VAL A 816 7.79 0.34 -11.80
N ALA A 817 7.54 0.62 -13.07
CA ALA A 817 6.17 0.70 -13.60
C ALA A 817 5.46 -0.66 -13.53
N HIS A 818 6.11 -1.73 -13.99
CA HIS A 818 5.53 -3.07 -13.95
C HIS A 818 5.38 -3.58 -12.52
N GLY A 819 6.25 -3.18 -11.58
CA GLY A 819 6.09 -3.52 -10.17
C GLY A 819 4.81 -2.96 -9.54
N ARG A 820 4.37 -1.77 -9.98
CA ARG A 820 3.06 -1.21 -9.58
C ARG A 820 1.89 -1.94 -10.23
N ILE A 821 2.05 -2.41 -11.47
CA ILE A 821 1.05 -3.25 -12.15
C ILE A 821 0.92 -4.62 -11.51
N ASP A 822 2.03 -5.24 -11.08
CA ASP A 822 2.00 -6.56 -10.44
C ASP A 822 1.12 -6.58 -9.18
N HIS A 823 1.16 -5.50 -8.40
CA HIS A 823 0.29 -5.33 -7.23
C HIS A 823 -1.20 -5.34 -7.61
N LEU A 824 -1.56 -4.73 -8.73
CA LEU A 824 -2.93 -4.73 -9.25
C LEU A 824 -3.34 -6.12 -9.75
N VAL A 825 -2.44 -6.83 -10.41
CA VAL A 825 -2.68 -8.21 -10.88
C VAL A 825 -2.98 -9.14 -9.70
N GLU A 826 -2.23 -9.02 -8.61
CA GLU A 826 -2.46 -9.78 -7.38
C GLU A 826 -3.82 -9.48 -6.73
N ALA A 827 -4.33 -8.26 -6.92
CA ALA A 827 -5.66 -7.83 -6.46
C ALA A 827 -6.80 -8.20 -7.43
N GLY A 828 -6.51 -8.90 -8.53
CA GLY A 828 -7.52 -9.38 -9.48
C GLY A 828 -7.74 -8.50 -10.71
N VAL A 829 -6.92 -7.46 -10.91
CA VAL A 829 -6.95 -6.64 -12.13
C VAL A 829 -6.36 -7.40 -13.32
N GLU A 830 -6.99 -7.33 -14.49
CA GLU A 830 -6.49 -7.94 -15.71
C GLU A 830 -5.45 -7.02 -16.37
N ALA A 831 -4.16 -7.36 -16.32
CA ALA A 831 -3.10 -6.58 -16.97
C ALA A 831 -2.63 -7.23 -18.28
N TYR A 832 -2.45 -6.41 -19.31
CA TYR A 832 -2.07 -6.80 -20.66
C TYR A 832 -0.86 -5.98 -21.13
N GLY A 833 0.25 -6.64 -21.43
CA GLY A 833 1.40 -6.02 -22.07
C GLY A 833 1.16 -5.89 -23.57
N LEU A 834 1.30 -4.68 -24.11
CA LEU A 834 1.08 -4.39 -25.53
C LEU A 834 2.00 -5.26 -26.40
N VAL A 835 1.40 -6.01 -27.34
CA VAL A 835 2.13 -6.71 -28.40
C VAL A 835 1.54 -6.30 -29.73
N VAL A 836 2.41 -5.90 -30.65
CA VAL A 836 2.04 -5.60 -32.04
C VAL A 836 2.68 -6.66 -32.93
N ARG A 837 1.93 -7.21 -33.87
CA ARG A 837 2.33 -8.34 -34.73
C ARG A 837 2.20 -7.99 -36.20
N ASP A 838 3.01 -8.66 -37.02
CA ASP A 838 2.84 -8.75 -38.47
C ASP A 838 2.70 -7.38 -39.16
N GLY A 839 3.58 -6.43 -38.81
CA GLY A 839 3.59 -5.13 -39.47
C GLY A 839 3.95 -5.28 -40.96
N PRO A 840 3.16 -4.68 -41.88
CA PRO A 840 3.31 -4.91 -43.32
C PRO A 840 4.65 -4.45 -43.90
N ALA A 841 5.33 -3.52 -43.22
CA ALA A 841 6.63 -3.00 -43.64
C ALA A 841 7.83 -3.69 -42.94
N TRP A 842 7.59 -4.62 -42.01
CA TRP A 842 8.65 -5.17 -41.15
C TRP A 842 9.56 -6.16 -41.90
N GLY A 843 10.83 -6.20 -41.48
CA GLY A 843 11.80 -7.19 -41.93
C GLY A 843 11.39 -8.60 -41.53
N ALA A 844 11.85 -9.60 -42.29
CA ALA A 844 11.52 -11.01 -42.05
C ALA A 844 12.00 -11.54 -40.68
N ASP A 845 12.90 -10.80 -40.03
CA ASP A 845 13.45 -11.06 -38.69
C ASP A 845 12.59 -10.48 -37.55
N VAL A 846 11.57 -9.66 -37.86
CA VAL A 846 10.67 -9.05 -36.87
C VAL A 846 9.23 -9.48 -37.14
N SER A 847 8.71 -10.41 -36.35
CA SER A 847 7.30 -10.87 -36.43
C SER A 847 6.39 -10.22 -35.39
N ALA A 848 6.93 -9.81 -34.25
CA ALA A 848 6.22 -9.10 -33.20
C ALA A 848 7.15 -8.23 -32.36
N ILE A 849 6.58 -7.16 -31.80
CA ILE A 849 7.26 -6.22 -30.90
C ILE A 849 6.40 -5.96 -29.66
N LYS A 850 7.06 -5.53 -28.58
CA LYS A 850 6.45 -5.05 -27.33
C LYS A 850 6.84 -3.58 -27.14
N PRO A 851 6.07 -2.63 -27.69
CA PRO A 851 6.47 -1.23 -27.76
C PRO A 851 6.11 -0.46 -26.49
N HIS A 852 6.48 0.82 -26.48
CA HIS A 852 6.05 1.73 -25.41
C HIS A 852 4.57 2.10 -25.57
N VAL A 853 3.87 2.20 -24.45
CA VAL A 853 2.51 2.72 -24.35
C VAL A 853 2.60 4.08 -23.68
N HIS A 854 2.48 5.13 -24.48
CA HIS A 854 2.50 6.50 -24.00
C HIS A 854 1.10 7.08 -23.79
N ALA A 855 0.04 6.43 -24.29
CA ALA A 855 -1.34 6.85 -24.05
C ALA A 855 -1.68 6.96 -22.55
N LYS A 856 -2.55 7.92 -22.21
CA LYS A 856 -3.15 8.10 -20.87
C LYS A 856 -4.64 8.24 -21.03
N LEU A 857 -5.34 7.12 -20.91
CA LEU A 857 -6.79 7.08 -21.08
C LEU A 857 -7.44 6.09 -20.13
N ILE A 858 -8.68 6.40 -19.81
CA ILE A 858 -9.59 5.53 -19.09
C ILE A 858 -10.88 5.49 -19.89
N SER A 859 -11.46 4.29 -20.02
CA SER A 859 -12.84 4.07 -20.48
C SER A 859 -13.64 3.42 -19.37
N VAL A 860 -14.80 3.97 -19.05
CA VAL A 860 -15.67 3.57 -17.94
C VAL A 860 -17.04 3.19 -18.45
N ASP A 861 -17.44 1.94 -18.18
CA ASP A 861 -18.78 1.40 -18.42
C ASP A 861 -19.31 1.53 -19.87
N GLY A 862 -18.45 1.88 -20.84
CA GLY A 862 -18.86 2.20 -22.21
C GLY A 862 -19.55 3.55 -22.38
N ARG A 863 -19.43 4.45 -21.40
CA ARG A 863 -20.20 5.71 -21.35
C ARG A 863 -19.34 6.95 -21.23
N VAL A 864 -18.17 6.82 -20.60
CA VAL A 864 -17.25 7.92 -20.36
C VAL A 864 -15.85 7.48 -20.74
N CYS A 865 -15.13 8.30 -21.48
CA CYS A 865 -13.70 8.12 -21.69
C CYS A 865 -12.91 9.39 -21.45
N THR A 866 -11.60 9.26 -21.26
CA THR A 866 -10.70 10.40 -21.08
C THR A 866 -9.53 10.37 -22.04
N VAL A 867 -9.05 11.53 -22.47
CA VAL A 867 -7.81 11.67 -23.23
C VAL A 867 -7.08 12.93 -22.77
N GLY A 868 -5.76 12.87 -22.66
CA GLY A 868 -5.00 14.03 -22.19
C GLY A 868 -3.52 13.75 -22.02
N SER A 869 -2.88 14.65 -21.28
CA SER A 869 -1.46 14.59 -20.99
C SER A 869 -1.13 13.92 -19.64
N ALA A 870 -2.09 13.84 -18.72
CA ALA A 870 -1.89 13.38 -17.35
C ALA A 870 -1.61 11.87 -17.21
N ASN A 871 -0.37 11.52 -16.84
CA ASN A 871 0.02 10.18 -16.40
C ASN A 871 -0.74 9.73 -15.14
N PHE A 872 -0.66 8.43 -14.85
CA PHE A 872 -1.17 7.86 -13.61
C PHE A 872 -0.14 7.93 -12.46
N ASP A 873 0.98 8.61 -12.66
CA ASP A 873 2.07 8.72 -11.70
C ASP A 873 1.94 9.94 -10.78
N VAL A 874 2.84 10.01 -9.78
CA VAL A 874 2.91 11.12 -8.82
C VAL A 874 3.29 12.44 -9.49
N THR A 875 4.03 12.40 -10.60
CA THR A 875 4.48 13.60 -11.30
C THR A 875 3.30 14.33 -11.92
N ALA A 876 2.48 13.63 -12.71
CA ALA A 876 1.26 14.20 -13.29
C ALA A 876 0.15 14.48 -12.26
N GLY A 877 0.22 13.84 -11.08
CA GLY A 877 -0.72 14.05 -9.98
C GLY A 877 -0.43 15.26 -9.08
N TYR A 878 0.81 15.79 -9.10
CA TYR A 878 1.22 16.88 -8.19
C TYR A 878 2.22 17.88 -8.75
N TRP A 879 3.11 17.49 -9.67
CA TRP A 879 4.21 18.34 -10.11
C TRP A 879 3.89 19.07 -11.40
N GLU A 880 3.38 18.38 -12.42
CA GLU A 880 3.23 18.94 -13.77
C GLU A 880 1.90 19.66 -13.99
N ASP A 881 1.91 20.68 -14.86
CA ASP A 881 0.67 21.23 -15.40
C ASP A 881 0.12 20.25 -16.45
N GLU A 882 -1.17 19.95 -16.38
CA GLU A 882 -1.80 18.92 -17.21
C GLU A 882 -3.15 19.38 -17.78
N VAL A 883 -3.55 18.76 -18.90
CA VAL A 883 -4.88 18.89 -19.50
C VAL A 883 -5.47 17.51 -19.72
N LEU A 884 -6.73 17.34 -19.35
CA LEU A 884 -7.50 16.12 -19.54
C LEU A 884 -8.89 16.48 -20.05
N VAL A 885 -9.31 15.89 -21.17
CA VAL A 885 -10.71 15.95 -21.60
C VAL A 885 -11.43 14.70 -21.13
N ILE A 886 -12.58 14.89 -20.50
CA ILE A 886 -13.52 13.82 -20.15
C ILE A 886 -14.68 13.92 -21.14
N VAL A 887 -14.89 12.85 -21.92
CA VAL A 887 -15.93 12.76 -22.94
C VAL A 887 -17.05 11.88 -22.39
N GLU A 888 -18.24 12.45 -22.25
CA GLU A 888 -19.42 11.75 -21.75
C GLU A 888 -20.36 11.46 -22.91
N ASP A 889 -20.10 10.35 -23.59
CA ASP A 889 -20.80 9.94 -24.81
C ASP A 889 -20.62 8.43 -25.01
N GLU A 890 -21.74 7.70 -25.08
CA GLU A 890 -21.72 6.24 -25.22
C GLU A 890 -21.23 5.80 -26.60
N GLY A 891 -21.52 6.57 -27.66
CA GLY A 891 -21.09 6.26 -29.02
C GLY A 891 -19.60 6.43 -29.20
N VAL A 892 -19.05 7.57 -28.75
CA VAL A 892 -17.60 7.82 -28.78
C VAL A 892 -16.85 6.81 -27.91
N THR A 893 -17.37 6.52 -26.72
CA THR A 893 -16.73 5.56 -25.80
C THR A 893 -16.77 4.14 -26.36
N ALA A 894 -17.87 3.71 -26.98
CA ALA A 894 -17.96 2.39 -27.60
C ALA A 894 -16.96 2.19 -28.75
N GLN A 895 -16.74 3.23 -29.58
CA GLN A 895 -15.73 3.18 -30.65
C GLN A 895 -14.31 3.03 -30.09
N LEU A 896 -14.01 3.75 -29.00
CA LEU A 896 -12.75 3.60 -28.29
C LEU A 896 -12.61 2.20 -27.67
N ASP A 897 -13.64 1.70 -26.98
CA ASP A 897 -13.67 0.35 -26.41
C ASP A 897 -13.35 -0.71 -27.48
N GLU A 898 -13.94 -0.60 -28.66
CA GLU A 898 -13.69 -1.53 -29.77
C GLU A 898 -12.23 -1.50 -30.25
N ALA A 899 -11.62 -0.31 -30.33
CA ALA A 899 -10.22 -0.17 -30.68
C ALA A 899 -9.30 -0.77 -29.59
N LEU A 900 -9.62 -0.54 -28.31
CA LEU A 900 -8.86 -1.08 -27.19
C LEU A 900 -9.00 -2.60 -27.07
N ASP A 901 -10.19 -3.14 -27.31
CA ASP A 901 -10.44 -4.59 -27.28
C ASP A 901 -9.57 -5.31 -28.31
N ARG A 902 -9.46 -4.79 -29.54
CA ARG A 902 -8.53 -5.33 -30.55
C ARG A 902 -7.07 -5.33 -30.09
N LEU A 903 -6.61 -4.25 -29.45
CA LEU A 903 -5.24 -4.18 -28.92
C LEU A 903 -5.04 -5.19 -27.80
N ILE A 904 -6.01 -5.32 -26.90
CA ILE A 904 -5.96 -6.25 -25.75
C ILE A 904 -5.98 -7.71 -26.22
N GLU A 905 -6.79 -8.05 -27.22
CA GLU A 905 -6.88 -9.41 -27.78
C GLU A 905 -5.55 -9.89 -28.40
N GLY A 906 -4.79 -8.98 -29.02
CA GLY A 906 -3.46 -9.26 -29.58
C GLY A 906 -2.33 -9.33 -28.55
N SER A 907 -2.62 -8.94 -27.31
CA SER A 907 -1.64 -8.66 -26.25
C SER A 907 -1.37 -9.83 -25.30
N GLU A 908 -0.26 -9.73 -24.55
CA GLU A 908 0.12 -10.73 -23.56
C GLU A 908 -0.52 -10.43 -22.20
N ARG A 909 -1.38 -11.32 -21.71
CA ARG A 909 -1.96 -11.22 -20.38
C ARG A 909 -0.95 -11.61 -19.30
N ALA A 910 -0.78 -10.77 -18.29
CA ALA A 910 -0.03 -11.13 -17.09
C ALA A 910 -0.70 -12.30 -16.35
N ASN A 911 0.08 -13.34 -16.05
CA ASN A 911 -0.43 -14.53 -15.38
C ASN A 911 0.22 -14.68 -13.99
N PRO A 912 -0.50 -14.40 -12.89
CA PRO A 912 0.05 -14.55 -11.54
C PRO A 912 0.34 -16.01 -11.15
N GLN A 913 -0.11 -17.00 -11.94
CA GLN A 913 0.21 -18.41 -11.76
C GLN A 913 1.49 -18.85 -12.49
N ASP A 914 2.04 -18.03 -13.40
CA ASP A 914 3.31 -18.32 -14.07
C ASP A 914 4.49 -18.18 -13.09
N PRO A 915 5.29 -19.23 -12.84
CA PRO A 915 6.48 -19.15 -11.99
C PRO A 915 7.47 -18.05 -12.42
N ALA A 916 7.66 -17.86 -13.73
CA ALA A 916 8.58 -16.85 -14.25
C ALA A 916 8.06 -15.42 -14.00
N TRP A 917 6.74 -15.23 -14.06
CA TRP A 917 6.13 -13.98 -13.62
C TRP A 917 6.33 -13.75 -12.11
N ARG A 918 6.07 -14.75 -11.26
CA ARG A 918 6.21 -14.63 -9.78
C ARG A 918 7.63 -14.25 -9.36
N THR A 919 8.64 -14.85 -9.97
CA THR A 919 10.04 -14.50 -9.69
C THR A 919 10.33 -13.06 -10.07
N ARG A 920 9.91 -12.61 -11.27
CA ARG A 920 10.08 -11.22 -11.71
C ARG A 920 9.33 -10.23 -10.83
N ALA A 921 8.09 -10.55 -10.45
CA ALA A 921 7.26 -9.73 -9.57
C ALA A 921 7.88 -9.55 -8.18
N ALA A 922 8.47 -10.61 -7.61
CA ALA A 922 9.19 -10.50 -6.33
C ALA A 922 10.39 -9.52 -6.42
N SER A 923 11.18 -9.59 -7.49
CA SER A 923 12.29 -8.66 -7.73
C SER A 923 11.81 -7.22 -7.93
N ARG A 924 10.77 -7.02 -8.75
CA ARG A 924 10.17 -5.69 -8.99
C ARG A 924 9.53 -5.09 -7.75
N ARG A 925 8.90 -5.91 -6.90
CA ARG A 925 8.33 -5.47 -5.62
C ARG A 925 9.41 -4.98 -4.68
N TRP A 926 10.53 -5.70 -4.57
CA TRP A 926 11.67 -5.22 -3.79
C TRP A 926 12.16 -3.88 -4.31
N LEU A 927 12.37 -3.75 -5.62
CA LEU A 927 12.84 -2.50 -6.22
C LEU A 927 11.86 -1.34 -6.02
N SER A 928 10.57 -1.57 -6.29
CA SER A 928 9.51 -0.56 -6.15
C SER A 928 9.35 -0.06 -4.71
N LYS A 929 9.64 -0.89 -3.71
CA LYS A 929 9.63 -0.51 -2.30
C LYS A 929 10.83 0.35 -1.89
N HIS A 930 11.99 0.15 -2.51
CA HIS A 930 13.24 0.83 -2.13
C HIS A 930 13.62 1.97 -3.10
N TRP A 931 12.84 2.17 -4.16
CA TRP A 931 12.94 3.29 -5.11
C TRP A 931 11.92 4.39 -4.77
N PRO A 932 12.26 5.70 -4.80
CA PRO A 932 13.57 6.32 -5.00
C PRO A 932 14.54 6.38 -3.80
N PRO A 933 14.25 5.92 -2.55
CA PRO A 933 15.20 6.08 -1.42
C PRO A 933 16.64 5.62 -1.68
N LEU A 934 16.87 4.64 -2.57
CA LEU A 934 18.20 4.19 -2.99
C LEU A 934 19.04 5.24 -3.75
N LEU A 935 18.44 6.34 -4.21
CA LEU A 935 19.12 7.47 -4.86
C LEU A 935 19.43 8.63 -3.91
N ARG A 936 19.06 8.54 -2.62
CA ARG A 936 19.34 9.57 -1.61
C ARG A 936 20.67 9.38 -0.90
#